data_AF-A0A945K331-F1
#
_entry.id   AF-A0A945K331-F1
#
_cell.length_a   1.000
_cell.length_b   1.000
_cell.length_c   1.000
_cell.angle_alpha   90.00
_cell.angle_beta   90.00
_cell.angle_gamma   90.00
#
_symmetry.space_group_name_H-M   'P 1'
#
loop_
_entity.id
_entity.type
_entity.pdbx_description
1 polymer ?
#
loop_
_entity_poly.entity_id
_entity_poly.type
_entity_poly.pdbx_seq_one_letter_code
_entity_poly.pdbx_strand_id
1 'polypeptide(L)'
;FPKKLNIDLAKISADFYLQQANYPLALEQLVKIDKLIKRKSKKVRYNYIMAQLYQQHTNYRSAKNKYEQVLASSPEYEMVFNAKMNLARLLDSGSRDTQKMRQNLLKMTKDDKNKEYLDQIYFTLAEMDINNSDTLAAIDNYLLSTVNSLENNTQKSLSFLALARIDYNRSLYKDAKVNYDSTIFYMDEDFREYEAAKEKHEILQELVYHLDVISLQDSLQVLAALPPDKLSQVITQLIQNEIEKERELLEIERSKQQMMFENNRNGGRGERFGNNTSGGKWYFYNPATLSFGLSEFRKKWGKRKLEDNWRRRDKKTVNSFKIDSIKPDSVEVVTQNKKDPNYYLKKLPKTEKDLAKSNEMIKESTYQAGVIYKNGLQEYNKSSALFMSLLSRFPYDKNYAALAYYNVYINHLRVGKDQEAETIKNLLLHNFPNSVCAQLLTNPNFQAELIGLQNEDELAYQHAYRLYVDKEYLRVIEKCKLVSEDDYQSKYLFLKALSFSALKDWSECINTLDKIIRINKDARIIKEANHLLEAIKNPEKMKKANEQALTESPYLFRSGNTHMSLFILPKTGVDINYLKILISDYHANDFENEVFEISAMLMGSDKHLLMIKAFDNSSDVVAYNQLIMTDSGIINQLNKLDYKVLAISFDNFKEFYKNKDVEGYYSFFKKNYLEDN
;
A
#
# COMPACT_ATOMS: atom_id res chain seq x y z
N PHE A 1 6.01 3.77 53.90
CA PHE A 1 5.46 2.73 52.99
C PHE A 1 5.92 1.35 53.47
N PRO A 2 5.06 0.31 53.48
CA PRO A 2 5.44 -1.02 53.95
C PRO A 2 6.59 -1.62 53.13
N LYS A 3 7.66 -2.12 53.79
CA LYS A 3 8.86 -2.65 53.11
C LYS A 3 8.54 -3.75 52.08
N LYS A 4 7.51 -4.55 52.33
CA LYS A 4 7.05 -5.64 51.45
C LYS A 4 6.50 -5.15 50.10
N LEU A 5 5.96 -3.92 50.05
CA LEU A 5 5.35 -3.34 48.85
C LEU A 5 6.33 -2.50 48.01
N ASN A 6 7.55 -2.27 48.50
CA ASN A 6 8.53 -1.43 47.80
C ASN A 6 8.87 -1.93 46.39
N ILE A 7 8.87 -3.26 46.19
CA ILE A 7 9.11 -3.85 44.86
C ILE A 7 7.94 -3.53 43.92
N ASP A 8 6.71 -3.68 44.36
CA ASP A 8 5.53 -3.46 43.52
C ASP A 8 5.32 -1.98 43.23
N LEU A 9 5.58 -1.12 44.21
CA LEU A 9 5.64 0.33 44.01
C LEU A 9 6.65 0.68 42.91
N ALA A 10 7.88 0.17 43.01
CA ALA A 10 8.91 0.47 42.01
C ALA A 10 8.54 -0.05 40.61
N LYS A 11 7.89 -1.23 40.50
CA LYS A 11 7.38 -1.74 39.21
C LYS A 11 6.33 -0.82 38.61
N ILE A 12 5.32 -0.44 39.39
CA ILE A 12 4.22 0.41 38.92
C ILE A 12 4.75 1.79 38.54
N SER A 13 5.66 2.36 39.34
CA SER A 13 6.30 3.64 39.01
C SER A 13 7.14 3.54 37.74
N ALA A 14 7.90 2.45 37.54
CA ALA A 14 8.67 2.26 36.32
C ALA A 14 7.75 2.20 35.08
N ASP A 15 6.66 1.43 35.15
CA ASP A 15 5.69 1.30 34.06
C ASP A 15 5.01 2.64 33.74
N PHE A 16 4.57 3.37 34.77
CA PHE A 16 4.00 4.71 34.63
C PHE A 16 4.94 5.68 33.92
N TYR A 17 6.23 5.72 34.31
CA TYR A 17 7.21 6.59 33.65
C TYR A 17 7.53 6.15 32.23
N LEU A 18 7.49 4.84 31.92
CA LEU A 18 7.65 4.35 30.55
C LEU A 18 6.51 4.80 29.64
N GLN A 19 5.27 4.74 30.12
CA GLN A 19 4.09 5.21 29.38
C GLN A 19 4.13 6.72 29.11
N GLN A 20 4.76 7.49 30.01
CA GLN A 20 5.00 8.94 29.83
C GLN A 20 6.25 9.26 28.99
N ALA A 21 6.96 8.25 28.46
CA ALA A 21 8.27 8.40 27.82
C ALA A 21 9.33 9.11 28.70
N ASN A 22 9.16 9.11 30.03
CA ASN A 22 10.12 9.66 30.99
C ASN A 22 11.18 8.61 31.36
N TYR A 23 12.06 8.32 30.41
CA TYR A 23 13.04 7.24 30.52
C TYR A 23 14.05 7.39 31.67
N PRO A 24 14.54 8.60 32.05
CA PRO A 24 15.43 8.75 33.21
C PRO A 24 14.81 8.28 34.52
N LEU A 25 13.56 8.68 34.80
CA LEU A 25 12.85 8.25 36.01
C LEU A 25 12.48 6.77 35.96
N ALA A 26 12.09 6.25 34.78
CA ALA A 26 11.87 4.83 34.60
C ALA A 26 13.13 4.01 34.93
N LEU A 27 14.30 4.43 34.43
CA LEU A 27 15.59 3.80 34.72
C LEU A 27 15.94 3.84 36.20
N GLU A 28 15.67 4.94 36.91
CA GLU A 28 15.89 5.04 38.35
C GLU A 28 15.08 3.97 39.11
N GLN A 29 13.81 3.81 38.75
CA GLN A 29 12.95 2.79 39.35
C GLN A 29 13.39 1.37 38.98
N LEU A 30 13.79 1.12 37.73
CA LEU A 30 14.33 -0.18 37.31
C LEU A 30 15.62 -0.55 38.06
N VAL A 31 16.51 0.42 38.31
CA VAL A 31 17.71 0.22 39.16
C VAL A 31 17.30 -0.12 40.61
N LYS A 32 16.25 0.50 41.15
CA LYS A 32 15.71 0.13 42.48
C LYS A 32 15.19 -1.31 42.48
N ILE A 33 14.43 -1.71 41.45
CA ILE A 33 13.96 -3.10 41.31
C ILE A 33 15.14 -4.08 41.26
N ASP A 34 16.17 -3.78 40.48
CA ASP A 34 17.38 -4.61 40.37
C ASP A 34 18.09 -4.78 41.72
N LYS A 35 18.12 -3.74 42.57
CA LYS A 35 18.68 -3.83 43.92
C LYS A 35 17.81 -4.65 44.89
N LEU A 36 16.48 -4.56 44.77
CA LEU A 36 15.54 -5.19 45.70
C LEU A 36 15.30 -6.67 45.40
N ILE A 37 15.28 -7.07 44.13
CA ILE A 37 15.11 -8.47 43.74
C ILE A 37 16.46 -9.19 43.91
N LYS A 38 16.51 -10.30 44.66
CA LYS A 38 17.75 -11.09 44.79
C LYS A 38 17.89 -12.19 43.74
N ARG A 39 16.79 -12.86 43.39
CA ARG A 39 16.79 -14.01 42.48
C ARG A 39 16.98 -13.56 41.02
N LYS A 40 18.05 -14.01 40.37
CA LYS A 40 18.40 -13.63 38.97
C LYS A 40 17.27 -13.89 37.97
N SER A 41 16.58 -15.03 38.06
CA SER A 41 15.47 -15.35 37.15
C SER A 41 14.30 -14.35 37.22
N LYS A 42 14.11 -13.67 38.35
CA LYS A 42 13.08 -12.63 38.51
C LYS A 42 13.53 -11.25 38.01
N LYS A 43 14.79 -11.09 37.60
CA LYS A 43 15.36 -9.84 37.07
C LYS A 43 15.36 -9.76 35.55
N VAL A 44 15.21 -10.89 34.86
CA VAL A 44 15.37 -11.03 33.40
C VAL A 44 14.67 -9.90 32.64
N ARG A 45 13.35 -9.75 32.82
CA ARG A 45 12.55 -8.75 32.10
C ARG A 45 13.01 -7.32 32.39
N TYR A 46 13.33 -7.01 33.63
CA TYR A 46 13.79 -5.67 34.03
C TYR A 46 15.17 -5.35 33.45
N ASN A 47 16.10 -6.30 33.49
CA ASN A 47 17.41 -6.13 32.87
C ASN A 47 17.30 -5.97 31.35
N TYR A 48 16.38 -6.69 30.71
CA TYR A 48 16.11 -6.54 29.27
C TYR A 48 15.57 -5.15 28.93
N ILE A 49 14.58 -4.65 29.69
CA ILE A 49 14.04 -3.29 29.52
C ILE A 49 15.14 -2.25 29.74
N MET A 50 15.95 -2.37 30.81
CA MET A 50 17.08 -1.48 31.04
C MET A 50 18.07 -1.49 29.86
N ALA A 51 18.34 -2.66 29.29
CA ALA A 51 19.24 -2.78 28.14
C ALA A 51 18.70 -2.02 26.92
N GLN A 52 17.40 -2.17 26.60
CA GLN A 52 16.74 -1.45 25.51
C GLN A 52 16.77 0.06 25.72
N LEU A 53 16.46 0.53 26.93
CA LEU A 53 16.50 1.97 27.26
C LEU A 53 17.92 2.53 27.15
N TYR A 54 18.93 1.83 27.67
CA TYR A 54 20.32 2.24 27.51
C TYR A 54 20.75 2.28 26.04
N GLN A 55 20.31 1.32 25.23
CA GLN A 55 20.60 1.28 23.80
C GLN A 55 19.95 2.46 23.06
N GLN A 56 18.67 2.75 23.33
CA GLN A 56 17.93 3.87 22.73
C GLN A 56 18.58 5.22 23.08
N HIS A 57 19.18 5.34 24.27
CA HIS A 57 19.91 6.54 24.70
C HIS A 57 21.42 6.47 24.44
N THR A 58 21.87 5.62 23.50
CA THR A 58 23.27 5.52 23.06
C THR A 58 24.29 5.12 24.14
N ASN A 59 23.84 4.65 25.30
CA ASN A 59 24.70 4.12 26.36
C ASN A 59 25.00 2.63 26.12
N TYR A 60 25.72 2.36 25.02
CA TYR A 60 25.96 1.01 24.52
C TYR A 60 26.72 0.12 25.51
N ARG A 61 27.63 0.70 26.30
CA ARG A 61 28.36 -0.04 27.34
C ARG A 61 27.40 -0.62 28.40
N SER A 62 26.46 0.18 28.88
CA SER A 62 25.48 -0.26 29.89
C SER A 62 24.45 -1.21 29.28
N ALA A 63 24.03 -0.96 28.04
CA ALA A 63 23.14 -1.85 27.30
C ALA A 63 23.77 -3.25 27.12
N LYS A 64 25.01 -3.32 26.63
CA LYS A 64 25.78 -4.56 26.47
C LYS A 64 25.82 -5.36 27.77
N ASN A 65 26.22 -4.71 28.88
CA ASN A 65 26.28 -5.36 30.19
C ASN A 65 24.92 -5.92 30.63
N LYS A 66 23.83 -5.17 30.40
CA LYS A 66 22.49 -5.63 30.77
C LYS A 66 21.99 -6.78 29.90
N TYR A 67 22.25 -6.78 28.59
CA TYR A 67 21.96 -7.94 27.73
C TYR A 67 22.77 -9.18 28.13
N GLU A 68 24.05 -9.04 28.50
CA GLU A 68 24.84 -10.15 29.03
C GLU A 68 24.27 -10.70 30.34
N GLN A 69 23.78 -9.82 31.24
CA GLN A 69 23.09 -10.25 32.47
C GLN A 69 21.78 -11.00 32.19
N VAL A 70 21.04 -10.61 31.14
CA VAL A 70 19.84 -11.33 30.68
C VAL A 70 20.23 -12.74 30.27
N LEU A 71 21.24 -12.88 29.40
CA LEU A 71 21.71 -14.18 28.91
C LEU A 71 22.24 -15.08 30.04
N ALA A 72 22.90 -14.51 31.04
CA ALA A 72 23.40 -15.23 32.22
C ALA A 72 22.30 -15.65 33.23
N SER A 73 21.06 -15.21 33.03
CA SER A 73 19.93 -15.49 33.92
C SER A 73 19.03 -16.63 33.42
N SER A 74 19.45 -17.36 32.38
CA SER A 74 18.76 -18.50 31.76
C SER A 74 17.28 -18.24 31.46
N PRO A 75 16.95 -17.23 30.63
CA PRO A 75 15.57 -16.91 30.31
C PRO A 75 15.00 -17.86 29.24
N GLU A 76 13.71 -17.71 28.94
CA GLU A 76 13.05 -18.44 27.84
C GLU A 76 13.69 -18.12 26.49
N TYR A 77 13.49 -19.02 25.52
CA TYR A 77 14.21 -19.00 24.25
C TYR A 77 14.08 -17.68 23.50
N GLU A 78 12.87 -17.14 23.41
CA GLU A 78 12.58 -15.88 22.72
C GLU A 78 13.38 -14.71 23.32
N MET A 79 13.49 -14.65 24.65
CA MET A 79 14.29 -13.64 25.34
C MET A 79 15.79 -13.84 25.08
N VAL A 80 16.27 -15.09 25.05
CA VAL A 80 17.66 -15.40 24.66
C VAL A 80 17.93 -14.93 23.24
N PHE A 81 17.02 -15.22 22.32
CA PHE A 81 17.09 -14.85 20.92
C PHE A 81 17.19 -13.32 20.77
N ASN A 82 16.21 -12.61 21.30
CA ASN A 82 16.13 -11.15 21.21
C ASN A 82 17.31 -10.44 21.90
N ALA A 83 17.76 -10.94 23.06
CA ALA A 83 18.94 -10.40 23.72
C ALA A 83 20.21 -10.63 22.90
N LYS A 84 20.35 -11.75 22.19
CA LYS A 84 21.47 -12.00 21.28
C LYS A 84 21.45 -11.08 20.06
N MET A 85 20.29 -10.88 19.42
CA MET A 85 20.17 -9.98 18.26
C MET A 85 20.58 -8.56 18.65
N ASN A 86 20.02 -8.04 19.75
CA ASN A 86 20.37 -6.70 20.22
C ASN A 86 21.83 -6.60 20.66
N LEU A 87 22.36 -7.60 21.37
CA LEU A 87 23.77 -7.63 21.75
C LEU A 87 24.69 -7.60 20.52
N ALA A 88 24.35 -8.33 19.45
CA ALA A 88 25.12 -8.34 18.21
C ALA A 88 25.23 -6.95 17.56
N ARG A 89 24.15 -6.15 17.61
CA ARG A 89 24.11 -4.77 17.11
C ARG A 89 24.98 -3.79 17.92
N LEU A 90 25.36 -4.17 19.14
CA LEU A 90 26.14 -3.32 20.06
C LEU A 90 27.64 -3.64 20.07
N LEU A 91 28.10 -4.65 19.32
CA LEU A 91 29.51 -5.04 19.33
C LEU A 91 30.34 -4.13 18.43
N ASP A 92 31.56 -3.84 18.87
CA ASP A 92 32.51 -3.03 18.12
C ASP A 92 32.94 -3.73 16.83
N SER A 93 32.93 -3.00 15.72
CA SER A 93 33.36 -3.47 14.41
C SER A 93 34.76 -4.09 14.46
N GLY A 94 34.95 -5.22 13.77
CA GLY A 94 36.24 -5.92 13.70
C GLY A 94 36.73 -6.60 14.99
N SER A 95 36.01 -6.54 16.11
CA SER A 95 36.43 -7.18 17.36
C SER A 95 36.35 -8.72 17.32
N ARG A 96 37.15 -9.40 18.15
CA ARG A 96 37.07 -10.86 18.34
C ARG A 96 35.68 -11.31 18.81
N ASP A 97 35.02 -10.50 19.62
CA ASP A 97 33.67 -10.76 20.10
C ASP A 97 32.65 -10.69 18.96
N THR A 98 32.80 -9.73 18.04
CA THR A 98 31.96 -9.60 16.83
C THR A 98 32.08 -10.83 15.93
N GLN A 99 33.30 -11.29 15.67
CA GLN A 99 33.52 -12.51 14.88
C GLN A 99 32.89 -13.75 15.55
N LYS A 100 33.06 -13.89 16.86
CA LYS A 100 32.47 -14.99 17.63
C LYS A 100 30.94 -14.92 17.61
N MET A 101 30.36 -13.72 17.74
CA MET A 101 28.91 -13.51 17.65
C MET A 101 28.39 -13.88 16.26
N ARG A 102 29.06 -13.42 15.19
CA ARG A 102 28.69 -13.77 13.81
C ARG A 102 28.68 -15.28 13.59
N GLN A 103 29.73 -15.99 14.04
CA GLN A 103 29.76 -17.45 13.96
C GLN A 103 28.63 -18.13 14.74
N ASN A 104 28.25 -17.58 15.90
CA ASN A 104 27.12 -18.09 16.66
C ASN A 104 25.78 -17.87 15.92
N LEU A 105 25.57 -16.70 15.32
CA LEU A 105 24.38 -16.42 14.51
C LEU A 105 24.31 -17.33 13.27
N LEU A 106 25.42 -17.57 12.58
CA LEU A 106 25.49 -18.52 11.45
C LEU A 106 25.24 -19.98 11.87
N LYS A 107 25.53 -20.36 13.12
CA LYS A 107 25.11 -21.66 13.66
C LYS A 107 23.62 -21.67 13.96
N MET A 108 23.07 -20.55 14.44
CA MET A 108 21.64 -20.42 14.70
C MET A 108 20.80 -20.56 13.43
N THR A 109 21.27 -20.10 12.26
CA THR A 109 20.55 -20.27 10.99
C THR A 109 20.42 -21.73 10.54
N LYS A 110 21.22 -22.65 11.09
CA LYS A 110 21.19 -24.08 10.79
C LYS A 110 20.42 -24.91 11.83
N ASP A 111 19.97 -24.29 12.91
CA ASP A 111 19.28 -24.96 14.00
C ASP A 111 17.77 -24.91 13.76
N ASP A 112 17.12 -26.08 13.80
CA ASP A 112 15.68 -26.22 13.51
C ASP A 112 14.79 -25.33 14.40
N LYS A 113 15.23 -25.01 15.62
CA LYS A 113 14.49 -24.13 16.54
C LYS A 113 14.40 -22.67 16.07
N ASN A 114 15.20 -22.29 15.07
CA ASN A 114 15.25 -20.92 14.54
C ASN A 114 14.53 -20.77 13.21
N LYS A 115 13.84 -21.80 12.70
CA LYS A 115 13.15 -21.73 11.40
C LYS A 115 12.24 -20.52 11.27
N GLU A 116 11.54 -20.16 12.34
CA GLU A 116 10.63 -19.02 12.41
C GLU A 116 11.33 -17.66 12.62
N TYR A 117 12.63 -17.66 12.94
CA TYR A 117 13.41 -16.46 13.25
C TYR A 117 14.56 -16.20 12.25
N LEU A 118 14.61 -16.97 11.15
CA LEU A 118 15.69 -16.86 10.16
C LEU A 118 15.79 -15.46 9.56
N ASP A 119 14.64 -14.84 9.30
CA ASP A 119 14.53 -13.46 8.82
C ASP A 119 15.28 -12.46 9.71
N GLN A 120 15.08 -12.53 11.02
CA GLN A 120 15.68 -11.66 12.02
C GLN A 120 17.17 -11.95 12.22
N ILE A 121 17.58 -13.22 12.14
CA ILE A 121 19.01 -13.59 12.20
C ILE A 121 19.75 -13.02 10.99
N TYR A 122 19.23 -13.23 9.78
CA TYR A 122 19.83 -12.70 8.55
C TYR A 122 19.85 -11.17 8.54
N PHE A 123 18.78 -10.52 9.00
CA PHE A 123 18.76 -9.06 9.14
C PHE A 123 19.86 -8.57 10.10
N THR A 124 20.01 -9.22 11.25
CA THR A 124 21.05 -8.87 12.22
C THR A 124 22.46 -9.11 11.66
N LEU A 125 22.66 -10.21 10.91
CA LEU A 125 23.93 -10.47 10.22
C LEU A 125 24.24 -9.37 9.19
N ALA A 126 23.23 -8.88 8.46
CA ALA A 126 23.38 -7.79 7.51
C ALA A 126 23.75 -6.47 8.20
N GLU A 127 23.12 -6.12 9.33
CA GLU A 127 23.49 -4.94 10.12
C GLU A 127 24.93 -5.03 10.64
N MET A 128 25.36 -6.22 11.08
CA MET A 128 26.76 -6.45 11.46
C MET A 128 27.71 -6.26 10.28
N ASP A 129 27.32 -6.68 9.08
CA ASP A 129 28.14 -6.54 7.87
C ASP A 129 28.22 -5.07 7.43
N ILE A 130 27.14 -4.30 7.53
CA ILE A 130 27.17 -2.83 7.37
C ILE A 130 28.13 -2.18 8.36
N ASN A 131 28.07 -2.54 9.64
CA ASN A 131 28.98 -2.00 10.66
C ASN A 131 30.46 -2.37 10.41
N ASN A 132 30.72 -3.47 9.70
CA ASN A 132 32.05 -3.88 9.26
C ASN A 132 32.44 -3.31 7.88
N SER A 133 31.61 -2.43 7.30
CA SER A 133 31.80 -1.87 5.94
C SER A 133 31.81 -2.93 4.82
N ASP A 134 31.24 -4.11 5.07
CA ASP A 134 31.06 -5.17 4.07
C ASP A 134 29.66 -5.09 3.46
N THR A 135 29.47 -4.13 2.56
CA THR A 135 28.16 -3.87 1.94
C THR A 135 27.69 -5.04 1.06
N LEU A 136 28.60 -5.81 0.47
CA LEU A 136 28.23 -6.95 -0.38
C LEU A 136 27.61 -8.07 0.48
N ALA A 137 28.29 -8.47 1.56
CA ALA A 137 27.73 -9.47 2.47
C ALA A 137 26.43 -8.97 3.14
N ALA A 138 26.32 -7.66 3.40
CA ALA A 138 25.10 -7.08 3.93
C ALA A 138 23.92 -7.20 2.96
N ILE A 139 24.12 -6.90 1.66
CA ILE A 139 23.08 -7.06 0.63
C ILE A 139 22.61 -8.52 0.58
N ASP A 140 23.55 -9.47 0.53
CA ASP A 140 23.21 -10.90 0.50
C ASP A 140 22.38 -11.33 1.72
N ASN A 141 22.77 -10.88 2.92
CA ASN A 141 22.05 -11.19 4.15
C ASN A 141 20.68 -10.48 4.23
N TYR A 142 20.54 -9.25 3.75
CA TYR A 142 19.23 -8.60 3.68
C TYR A 142 18.29 -9.33 2.67
N LEU A 143 18.82 -9.78 1.54
CA LEU A 143 18.05 -10.61 0.59
C LEU A 143 17.64 -11.95 1.21
N LEU A 144 18.53 -12.62 1.94
CA LEU A 144 18.18 -13.82 2.69
C LEU A 144 17.10 -13.53 3.74
N SER A 145 17.15 -12.36 4.40
CA SER A 145 16.11 -11.94 5.34
C SER A 145 14.75 -11.77 4.66
N THR A 146 14.67 -11.14 3.48
CA THR A 146 13.38 -10.97 2.76
C THR A 146 12.81 -12.31 2.29
N VAL A 147 13.66 -13.24 1.84
CA VAL A 147 13.26 -14.59 1.40
C VAL A 147 12.71 -15.43 2.56
N ASN A 148 13.33 -15.32 3.75
CA ASN A 148 12.91 -16.07 4.92
C ASN A 148 11.76 -15.39 5.71
N SER A 149 11.42 -14.14 5.39
CA SER A 149 10.24 -13.44 5.96
C SER A 149 8.97 -13.86 5.22
N LEU A 150 8.39 -15.01 5.61
CA LEU A 150 7.19 -15.55 4.97
C LEU A 150 5.91 -14.88 5.49
N GLU A 151 5.76 -14.76 6.81
CA GLU A 151 4.57 -14.20 7.47
C GLU A 151 4.87 -12.91 8.26
N ASN A 152 6.15 -12.56 8.42
CA ASN A 152 6.60 -11.39 9.17
C ASN A 152 6.75 -10.17 8.26
N ASN A 153 5.62 -9.51 7.95
CA ASN A 153 5.61 -8.31 7.08
C ASN A 153 6.47 -7.17 7.64
N THR A 154 6.47 -6.97 8.97
CA THR A 154 7.29 -5.94 9.62
C THR A 154 8.78 -6.15 9.37
N GLN A 155 9.31 -7.37 9.59
CA GLN A 155 10.71 -7.64 9.31
C GLN A 155 11.02 -7.55 7.82
N LYS A 156 10.11 -8.04 6.97
CA LYS A 156 10.26 -8.00 5.52
C LYS A 156 10.38 -6.57 4.99
N SER A 157 9.54 -5.65 5.47
CA SER A 157 9.57 -4.25 5.07
C SER A 157 10.84 -3.56 5.53
N LEU A 158 11.34 -3.85 6.74
CA LEU A 158 12.63 -3.35 7.22
C LEU A 158 13.81 -3.83 6.37
N SER A 159 13.82 -5.10 5.96
CA SER A 159 14.86 -5.66 5.10
C SER A 159 14.84 -5.02 3.70
N PHE A 160 13.66 -4.80 3.11
CA PHE A 160 13.54 -4.05 1.86
C PHE A 160 13.95 -2.58 2.01
N LEU A 161 13.60 -1.92 3.11
CA LEU A 161 14.00 -0.54 3.37
C LEU A 161 15.53 -0.41 3.48
N ALA A 162 16.19 -1.38 4.12
CA ALA A 162 17.65 -1.40 4.20
C ALA A 162 18.29 -1.55 2.81
N LEU A 163 17.81 -2.47 1.98
CA LEU A 163 18.25 -2.61 0.59
C LEU A 163 18.01 -1.34 -0.22
N ALA A 164 16.81 -0.75 -0.10
CA ALA A 164 16.44 0.48 -0.78
C ALA A 164 17.38 1.64 -0.45
N ARG A 165 17.78 1.78 0.82
CA ARG A 165 18.74 2.79 1.27
C ARG A 165 20.15 2.54 0.72
N ILE A 166 20.60 1.28 0.67
CA ILE A 166 21.90 0.93 0.09
C ILE A 166 21.93 1.32 -1.39
N ASP A 167 20.91 0.93 -2.15
CA ASP A 167 20.84 1.23 -3.58
C ASP A 167 20.67 2.73 -3.85
N TYR A 168 19.88 3.42 -3.02
CA TYR A 168 19.73 4.87 -3.08
C TYR A 168 21.07 5.58 -2.88
N ASN A 169 21.83 5.20 -1.85
CA ASN A 169 23.13 5.78 -1.55
C ASN A 169 24.19 5.46 -2.62
N ARG A 170 24.07 4.30 -3.27
CA ARG A 170 24.88 3.92 -4.44
C ARG A 170 24.39 4.59 -5.72
N SER A 171 23.33 5.40 -5.64
CA SER A 171 22.78 6.14 -6.76
C SER A 171 22.20 5.20 -7.85
N LEU A 172 21.85 3.97 -7.46
CA LEU A 172 21.20 2.91 -8.25
C LEU A 172 19.67 3.05 -8.12
N TYR A 173 19.15 4.16 -8.65
CA TYR A 173 17.78 4.60 -8.39
C TYR A 173 16.69 3.65 -8.88
N LYS A 174 16.95 2.86 -9.92
CA LYS A 174 15.99 1.84 -10.40
C LYS A 174 15.84 0.68 -9.43
N ASP A 175 16.95 0.19 -8.87
CA ASP A 175 16.93 -0.89 -7.87
C ASP A 175 16.36 -0.38 -6.54
N ALA A 176 16.77 0.84 -6.14
CA ALA A 176 16.21 1.51 -4.97
C ALA A 176 14.70 1.66 -5.06
N LYS A 177 14.16 2.06 -6.23
CA LYS A 177 12.71 2.17 -6.47
C LYS A 177 12.00 0.85 -6.21
N VAL A 178 12.50 -0.26 -6.78
CA VAL A 178 11.90 -1.59 -6.59
C VAL A 178 11.88 -2.02 -5.12
N ASN A 179 12.96 -1.73 -4.39
CA ASN A 179 13.03 -2.04 -2.97
C ASN A 179 12.13 -1.12 -2.13
N TYR A 180 11.99 0.17 -2.49
CA TYR A 180 11.02 1.07 -1.86
C TYR A 180 9.56 0.66 -2.15
N ASP A 181 9.22 0.22 -3.38
CA ASP A 181 7.89 -0.33 -3.70
C ASP A 181 7.54 -1.48 -2.74
N SER A 182 8.48 -2.41 -2.57
CA SER A 182 8.31 -3.57 -1.69
C SER A 182 8.23 -3.16 -0.22
N THR A 183 8.98 -2.12 0.16
CA THR A 183 8.90 -1.53 1.50
C THR A 183 7.49 -1.03 1.78
N ILE A 184 6.94 -0.17 0.92
CA ILE A 184 5.60 0.41 1.08
C ILE A 184 4.50 -0.66 1.04
N PHE A 185 4.68 -1.72 0.26
CA PHE A 185 3.72 -2.82 0.21
C PHE A 185 3.62 -3.60 1.52
N TYR A 186 4.73 -3.81 2.23
CA TYR A 186 4.77 -4.62 3.45
C TYR A 186 4.78 -3.79 4.75
N MET A 187 5.11 -2.51 4.69
CA MET A 187 5.20 -1.62 5.86
C MET A 187 3.81 -1.14 6.29
N ASP A 188 3.57 -1.16 7.59
CA ASP A 188 2.36 -0.57 8.17
C ASP A 188 2.39 0.97 8.03
N GLU A 189 1.24 1.58 7.75
CA GLU A 189 1.12 3.03 7.54
C GLU A 189 1.42 3.82 8.83
N ASP A 190 1.13 3.23 9.99
CA ASP A 190 1.42 3.83 11.31
C ASP A 190 2.90 3.72 11.71
N PHE A 191 3.72 3.04 10.90
CA PHE A 191 5.15 2.89 11.19
C PHE A 191 5.89 4.22 11.01
N ARG A 192 6.78 4.56 11.95
CA ARG A 192 7.45 5.88 12.00
C ARG A 192 8.18 6.23 10.69
N GLU A 193 8.80 5.26 10.03
CA GLU A 193 9.56 5.45 8.80
C GLU A 193 8.70 5.41 7.52
N TYR A 194 7.40 5.15 7.60
CA TYR A 194 6.53 4.95 6.44
C TYR A 194 6.50 6.18 5.52
N GLU A 195 6.20 7.36 6.07
CA GLU A 195 6.11 8.60 5.27
C GLU A 195 7.42 8.96 4.58
N ALA A 196 8.55 8.79 5.29
CA ALA A 196 9.87 9.03 4.71
C ALA A 196 10.21 8.03 3.59
N ALA A 197 9.82 6.76 3.74
CA ALA A 197 9.98 5.76 2.70
C ALA A 197 9.07 6.05 1.50
N LYS A 198 7.85 6.54 1.74
CA LYS A 198 6.86 6.86 0.71
C LYS A 198 7.29 8.05 -0.14
N GLU A 199 7.77 9.12 0.48
CA GLU A 199 8.32 10.27 -0.24
C GLU A 199 9.47 9.85 -1.18
N LYS A 200 10.38 8.99 -0.70
CA LYS A 200 11.47 8.45 -1.54
C LYS A 200 10.94 7.55 -2.65
N HIS A 201 9.95 6.70 -2.36
CA HIS A 201 9.28 5.88 -3.37
C HIS A 201 8.68 6.74 -4.50
N GLU A 202 7.92 7.77 -4.17
CA GLU A 202 7.23 8.64 -5.14
C GLU A 202 8.22 9.38 -6.04
N ILE A 203 9.27 9.99 -5.46
CA ILE A 203 10.33 10.67 -6.22
C ILE A 203 11.04 9.69 -7.18
N LEU A 204 11.37 8.49 -6.69
CA LEU A 204 12.06 7.49 -7.51
C LEU A 204 11.14 6.88 -8.57
N GLN A 205 9.84 6.72 -8.29
CA GLN A 205 8.87 6.25 -9.26
C GLN A 205 8.77 7.21 -10.45
N GLU A 206 8.68 8.51 -10.19
CA GLU A 206 8.64 9.54 -11.23
C GLU A 206 9.96 9.59 -12.01
N LEU A 207 11.10 9.53 -11.33
CA LEU A 207 12.41 9.50 -11.99
C LEU A 207 12.55 8.29 -12.92
N VAL A 208 12.28 7.09 -12.40
CA VAL A 208 12.44 5.84 -13.15
C VAL A 208 11.47 5.79 -14.33
N TYR A 209 10.26 6.33 -14.19
CA TYR A 209 9.33 6.48 -15.31
C TYR A 209 9.97 7.25 -16.46
N HIS A 210 10.52 8.45 -16.19
CA HIS A 210 11.14 9.26 -17.24
C HIS A 210 12.40 8.62 -17.83
N LEU A 211 13.24 8.00 -17.00
CA LEU A 211 14.42 7.27 -17.48
C LEU A 211 14.04 6.09 -18.38
N ASP A 212 12.99 5.34 -18.03
CA ASP A 212 12.48 4.23 -18.84
C ASP A 212 11.87 4.73 -20.15
N VAL A 213 11.17 5.88 -20.16
CA VAL A 213 10.68 6.51 -21.40
C VAL A 213 11.85 6.89 -22.31
N ILE A 214 12.90 7.54 -21.80
CA ILE A 214 14.09 7.91 -22.58
C ILE A 214 14.72 6.64 -23.19
N SER A 215 15.04 5.67 -22.34
CA SER A 215 15.69 4.41 -22.76
C SER A 215 14.86 3.66 -23.79
N LEU A 216 13.53 3.62 -23.61
CA LEU A 216 12.62 2.94 -24.53
C LEU A 216 12.59 3.66 -25.88
N GLN A 217 12.38 4.98 -25.89
CA GLN A 217 12.28 5.74 -27.13
C GLN A 217 13.60 5.71 -27.91
N ASP A 218 14.75 5.83 -27.24
CA ASP A 218 16.06 5.68 -27.88
C ASP A 218 16.22 4.30 -28.52
N SER A 219 15.87 3.25 -27.79
CA SER A 219 15.92 1.88 -28.32
C SER A 219 15.01 1.72 -29.54
N LEU A 220 13.79 2.26 -29.50
CA LEU A 220 12.84 2.20 -30.62
C LEU A 220 13.33 2.97 -31.85
N GLN A 221 13.93 4.15 -31.66
CA GLN A 221 14.51 4.92 -32.76
C GLN A 221 15.72 4.19 -33.39
N VAL A 222 16.61 3.63 -32.58
CA VAL A 222 17.74 2.82 -33.06
C VAL A 222 17.25 1.61 -33.85
N LEU A 223 16.25 0.88 -33.34
CA LEU A 223 15.66 -0.25 -34.05
C LEU A 223 14.98 0.16 -35.35
N ALA A 224 14.27 1.29 -35.36
CA ALA A 224 13.63 1.81 -36.57
C ALA A 224 14.64 2.19 -37.67
N ALA A 225 15.85 2.60 -37.29
CA ALA A 225 16.92 2.96 -38.21
C ALA A 225 17.74 1.76 -38.73
N LEU A 226 17.52 0.54 -38.22
CA LEU A 226 18.25 -0.65 -38.69
C LEU A 226 17.84 -1.05 -40.10
N PRO A 227 18.78 -1.60 -40.91
CA PRO A 227 18.44 -2.26 -42.17
C PRO A 227 17.41 -3.39 -41.96
N PRO A 228 16.49 -3.64 -42.92
CA PRO A 228 15.40 -4.61 -42.76
C PRO A 228 15.87 -6.01 -42.32
N ASP A 229 16.98 -6.50 -42.88
CA ASP A 229 17.55 -7.81 -42.55
C ASP A 229 17.98 -7.88 -41.08
N LYS A 230 18.70 -6.86 -40.59
CA LYS A 230 19.13 -6.78 -39.19
C LYS A 230 17.94 -6.62 -38.25
N LEU A 231 16.96 -5.80 -38.63
CA LEU A 231 15.74 -5.61 -37.85
C LEU A 231 14.97 -6.93 -37.67
N SER A 232 14.82 -7.71 -38.76
CA SER A 232 14.17 -9.01 -38.70
C SER A 232 14.89 -9.99 -37.77
N GLN A 233 16.23 -10.04 -37.82
CA GLN A 233 17.04 -10.87 -36.91
C GLN A 233 16.82 -10.50 -35.43
N VAL A 234 16.82 -9.20 -35.11
CA VAL A 234 16.57 -8.73 -33.75
C VAL A 234 15.17 -9.11 -33.28
N ILE A 235 14.15 -8.94 -34.13
CA ILE A 235 12.77 -9.32 -33.79
C ILE A 235 12.65 -10.83 -33.57
N THR A 236 13.28 -11.65 -34.42
CA THR A 236 13.32 -13.10 -34.23
C THR A 236 13.99 -13.47 -32.91
N GLN A 237 15.08 -12.82 -32.54
CA GLN A 237 15.75 -13.05 -31.26
C GLN A 237 14.88 -12.64 -30.07
N LEU A 238 14.16 -11.51 -30.15
CA LEU A 238 13.21 -11.09 -29.11
C LEU A 238 12.08 -12.12 -28.93
N ILE A 239 11.53 -12.64 -30.03
CA ILE A 239 10.52 -13.69 -30.00
C ILE A 239 11.08 -14.97 -29.37
N GLN A 240 12.29 -15.36 -29.76
CA GLN A 240 12.94 -16.55 -29.20
C GLN A 240 13.19 -16.41 -27.69
N ASN A 241 13.63 -15.23 -27.24
CA ASN A 241 13.81 -14.94 -25.82
C ASN A 241 12.48 -14.96 -25.05
N GLU A 242 11.37 -14.48 -25.64
CA GLU A 242 10.05 -14.57 -24.99
C GLU A 242 9.58 -16.03 -24.90
N ILE A 243 9.82 -16.84 -25.94
CA ILE A 243 9.53 -18.29 -25.93
C ILE A 243 10.36 -19.01 -24.86
N GLU A 244 11.64 -18.68 -24.72
CA GLU A 244 12.50 -19.28 -23.70
C GLU A 244 12.08 -18.87 -22.29
N LYS A 245 11.77 -17.58 -22.06
CA LYS A 245 11.23 -17.12 -20.77
C LYS A 245 9.93 -17.83 -20.40
N GLU A 246 9.01 -17.99 -21.34
CA GLU A 246 7.79 -18.78 -21.10
C GLU A 246 8.12 -20.24 -20.75
N ARG A 247 9.11 -20.84 -21.42
CA ARG A 247 9.55 -22.21 -21.13
C ARG A 247 10.16 -22.32 -19.74
N GLU A 248 11.06 -21.41 -19.37
CA GLU A 248 11.69 -21.35 -18.04
C GLU A 248 10.63 -21.18 -16.95
N LEU A 249 9.66 -20.28 -17.13
CA LEU A 249 8.56 -20.11 -16.19
C LEU A 249 7.72 -21.39 -16.04
N LEU A 250 7.41 -22.06 -17.15
CA LEU A 250 6.73 -23.35 -17.14
C LEU A 250 7.56 -24.47 -16.49
N GLU A 251 8.89 -24.41 -16.57
CA GLU A 251 9.80 -25.36 -15.95
C GLU A 251 9.96 -25.11 -14.45
N ILE A 252 10.10 -23.85 -14.03
CA ILE A 252 10.04 -23.44 -12.62
C ILE A 252 8.70 -23.84 -12.01
N GLU A 253 7.59 -23.62 -12.71
CA GLU A 253 6.27 -24.02 -12.24
C GLU A 253 6.14 -25.56 -12.16
N ARG A 254 6.67 -26.30 -13.14
CA ARG A 254 6.76 -27.77 -13.07
C ARG A 254 7.61 -28.26 -11.91
N SER A 255 8.77 -27.64 -11.68
CA SER A 255 9.68 -27.97 -10.59
C SER A 255 9.06 -27.66 -9.22
N LYS A 256 8.40 -26.50 -9.06
CA LYS A 256 7.61 -26.17 -7.86
C LYS A 256 6.50 -27.19 -7.62
N GLN A 257 5.78 -27.60 -8.67
CA GLN A 257 4.77 -28.65 -8.55
C GLN A 257 5.40 -29.99 -8.14
N GLN A 258 6.53 -30.38 -8.71
CA GLN A 258 7.22 -31.63 -8.42
C GLN A 258 7.76 -31.67 -6.99
N MET A 259 8.33 -30.57 -6.50
CA MET A 259 8.71 -30.40 -5.09
C MET A 259 7.51 -30.48 -4.14
N MET A 260 6.34 -29.94 -4.51
CA MET A 260 5.11 -30.11 -3.72
C MET A 260 4.60 -31.56 -3.71
N PHE A 261 4.78 -32.32 -4.81
CA PHE A 261 4.48 -33.75 -4.87
C PHE A 261 5.48 -34.60 -4.07
N GLU A 262 6.76 -34.22 -4.04
CA GLU A 262 7.81 -34.92 -3.29
C GLU A 262 7.75 -34.62 -1.78
N ASN A 263 7.42 -33.38 -1.37
CA ASN A 263 7.15 -33.07 0.03
C ASN A 263 5.94 -33.85 0.57
N ASN A 264 4.92 -34.11 -0.25
CA ASN A 264 3.81 -35.00 0.12
C ASN A 264 4.19 -36.48 0.19
N ARG A 265 5.30 -36.91 -0.44
CA ARG A 265 5.84 -38.28 -0.33
C ARG A 265 6.80 -38.45 0.85
N ASN A 266 7.55 -37.40 1.21
CA ASN A 266 8.60 -37.48 2.23
C ASN A 266 8.20 -36.89 3.60
N GLY A 267 7.15 -36.05 3.67
CA GLY A 267 6.59 -35.50 4.91
C GLY A 267 5.64 -36.44 5.69
N GLY A 268 5.47 -37.68 5.22
CA GLY A 268 4.54 -38.66 5.80
C GLY A 268 5.18 -39.88 6.49
N ARG A 269 6.48 -39.85 6.82
CA ARG A 269 7.12 -40.93 7.62
C ARG A 269 7.06 -40.66 9.13
N GLY A 270 5.94 -40.11 9.57
CA GLY A 270 5.74 -39.65 10.94
C GLY A 270 4.43 -40.10 11.60
N GLU A 271 3.53 -40.83 10.94
CA GLU A 271 2.40 -41.45 11.63
C GLU A 271 2.07 -42.84 11.07
N ARG A 272 2.09 -43.82 11.97
CA ARG A 272 1.57 -45.16 11.74
C ARG A 272 0.05 -45.04 11.53
N PHE A 273 -0.42 -45.15 10.29
CA PHE A 273 -1.83 -45.46 10.03
C PHE A 273 -1.96 -46.94 9.65
N GLY A 274 -2.78 -47.62 10.45
CA GLY A 274 -2.75 -49.05 10.67
C GLY A 274 -3.29 -49.91 9.53
N ASN A 275 -2.72 -51.11 9.46
CA ASN A 275 -3.38 -52.32 8.99
C ASN A 275 -4.71 -52.51 9.73
N ASN A 276 -5.83 -52.10 9.13
CA ASN A 276 -7.15 -52.73 9.17
C ASN A 276 -8.22 -51.70 8.81
N THR A 277 -8.64 -51.68 7.55
CA THR A 277 -10.06 -51.47 7.22
C THR A 277 -10.32 -52.02 5.82
N SER A 278 -10.97 -53.18 5.83
CA SER A 278 -11.80 -53.71 4.74
C SER A 278 -12.67 -52.60 4.15
N GLY A 279 -12.73 -52.51 2.82
CA GLY A 279 -13.26 -51.38 2.07
C GLY A 279 -14.62 -50.85 2.53
N GLY A 280 -14.65 -49.54 2.81
CA GLY A 280 -15.89 -48.79 2.85
C GLY A 280 -16.52 -48.74 1.45
N LYS A 281 -17.82 -49.05 1.36
CA LYS A 281 -18.61 -49.00 0.11
C LYS A 281 -18.71 -47.58 -0.49
N TRP A 282 -18.34 -46.54 0.28
CA TRP A 282 -18.38 -45.16 -0.18
C TRP A 282 -17.13 -44.81 -0.98
N TYR A 283 -17.34 -44.24 -2.17
CA TYR A 283 -16.32 -43.96 -3.19
C TYR A 283 -15.07 -43.25 -2.66
N PHE A 284 -15.22 -42.35 -1.69
CA PHE A 284 -14.13 -41.53 -1.14
C PHE A 284 -13.30 -42.21 -0.03
N TYR A 285 -13.77 -43.33 0.52
CA TYR A 285 -13.06 -44.09 1.56
C TYR A 285 -12.36 -45.34 1.01
N ASN A 286 -12.45 -45.57 -0.30
CA ASN A 286 -11.70 -46.62 -0.97
C ASN A 286 -10.54 -45.97 -1.77
N PRO A 287 -9.27 -46.19 -1.37
CA PRO A 287 -8.11 -45.59 -2.00
C PRO A 287 -7.95 -45.92 -3.49
N ALA A 288 -8.41 -47.10 -3.93
CA ALA A 288 -8.34 -47.52 -5.32
C ALA A 288 -9.31 -46.73 -6.21
N THR A 289 -10.56 -46.55 -5.76
CA THR A 289 -11.56 -45.75 -6.49
C THR A 289 -11.23 -44.26 -6.48
N LEU A 290 -10.63 -43.76 -5.40
CA LEU A 290 -10.20 -42.37 -5.29
C LEU A 290 -9.02 -42.07 -6.24
N SER A 291 -8.04 -42.97 -6.32
CA SER A 291 -6.93 -42.88 -7.28
C SER A 291 -7.40 -42.96 -8.74
N PHE A 292 -8.34 -43.87 -9.03
CA PHE A 292 -8.96 -43.99 -10.33
C PHE A 292 -9.79 -42.74 -10.70
N GLY A 293 -10.59 -42.24 -9.76
CA GLY A 293 -11.37 -41.01 -9.90
C GLY A 293 -10.55 -39.77 -10.19
N LEU A 294 -9.43 -39.63 -9.47
CA LEU A 294 -8.47 -38.56 -9.68
C LEU A 294 -7.86 -38.64 -11.09
N SER A 295 -7.53 -39.85 -11.55
CA SER A 295 -6.97 -40.07 -12.89
C SER A 295 -7.99 -39.76 -13.99
N GLU A 296 -9.24 -40.23 -13.87
CA GLU A 296 -10.32 -39.94 -14.81
C GLU A 296 -10.72 -38.46 -14.82
N PHE A 297 -10.75 -37.81 -13.65
CA PHE A 297 -10.98 -36.37 -13.54
C PHE A 297 -9.89 -35.58 -14.28
N ARG A 298 -8.61 -35.94 -14.08
CA ARG A 298 -7.49 -35.32 -14.80
C ARG A 298 -7.53 -35.59 -16.29
N LYS A 299 -7.92 -36.79 -16.71
CA LYS A 299 -8.07 -37.16 -18.12
C LYS A 299 -9.16 -36.32 -18.80
N LYS A 300 -10.28 -36.09 -18.11
CA LYS A 300 -11.44 -35.36 -18.66
C LYS A 300 -11.32 -33.84 -18.53
N TRP A 301 -10.67 -33.34 -17.48
CA TRP A 301 -10.67 -31.90 -17.15
C TRP A 301 -9.28 -31.27 -17.01
N GLY A 302 -8.20 -32.05 -17.04
CA GLY A 302 -6.83 -31.58 -16.79
C GLY A 302 -6.56 -31.25 -15.32
N LYS A 303 -5.42 -30.60 -15.04
CA LYS A 303 -5.12 -30.06 -13.70
C LYS A 303 -5.88 -28.75 -13.50
N ARG A 304 -6.99 -28.80 -12.77
CA ARG A 304 -7.78 -27.62 -12.41
C ARG A 304 -7.36 -27.13 -11.04
N LYS A 305 -7.12 -25.82 -10.92
CA LYS A 305 -6.84 -25.16 -9.64
C LYS A 305 -8.08 -25.26 -8.75
N LEU A 306 -7.89 -25.39 -7.44
CA LEU A 306 -9.00 -25.33 -6.49
C LEU A 306 -9.45 -23.88 -6.36
N GLU A 307 -10.49 -23.53 -7.11
CA GLU A 307 -11.05 -22.18 -7.19
C GLU A 307 -12.48 -22.26 -7.71
N ASP A 308 -13.29 -21.24 -7.39
CA ASP A 308 -14.67 -21.20 -7.84
C ASP A 308 -14.77 -21.11 -9.37
N ASN A 309 -15.85 -21.68 -9.90
CA ASN A 309 -16.14 -21.73 -11.34
C ASN A 309 -15.08 -22.47 -12.18
N TRP A 310 -14.31 -23.40 -11.59
CA TRP A 310 -13.23 -24.13 -12.26
C TRP A 310 -13.64 -24.89 -13.54
N ARG A 311 -14.94 -25.17 -13.73
CA ARG A 311 -15.49 -25.94 -14.86
C ARG A 311 -15.91 -25.09 -16.06
N ARG A 312 -15.75 -23.76 -16.03
CA ARG A 312 -16.08 -22.85 -17.16
C ARG A 312 -14.90 -22.73 -18.13
N ARG A 313 -15.16 -22.80 -19.45
CA ARG A 313 -14.16 -22.74 -20.52
C ARG A 313 -13.59 -21.32 -20.71
N ASP A 314 -14.45 -20.30 -20.59
CA ASP A 314 -14.08 -18.89 -20.69
C ASP A 314 -14.04 -18.27 -19.30
N LYS A 315 -12.88 -18.37 -18.65
CA LYS A 315 -12.60 -17.67 -17.39
C LYS A 315 -11.82 -16.41 -17.77
N LYS A 316 -12.40 -15.21 -17.52
CA LYS A 316 -11.66 -13.95 -17.58
C LYS A 316 -10.41 -14.12 -16.71
N THR A 317 -9.24 -14.11 -17.33
CA THR A 317 -7.94 -14.20 -16.65
C THR A 317 -7.81 -12.97 -15.75
N VAL A 318 -8.07 -13.15 -14.46
CA VAL A 318 -7.66 -12.17 -13.44
C VAL A 318 -6.17 -12.37 -13.28
N ASN A 319 -5.40 -11.68 -14.12
CA ASN A 319 -3.98 -11.48 -13.89
C ASN A 319 -3.79 -10.92 -12.49
N SER A 320 -2.78 -11.44 -11.77
CA SER A 320 -2.25 -10.85 -10.55
C SER A 320 -2.18 -9.33 -10.70
N PHE A 321 -2.95 -8.63 -9.86
CA PHE A 321 -3.04 -7.18 -9.85
C PHE A 321 -1.65 -6.58 -9.61
N LYS A 322 -1.08 -5.98 -10.66
CA LYS A 322 -0.36 -4.72 -10.52
C LYS A 322 -1.38 -3.71 -10.02
N ILE A 323 -1.20 -3.23 -8.80
CA ILE A 323 -1.90 -2.03 -8.34
C ILE A 323 -1.04 -0.87 -8.82
N ASP A 324 -1.48 -0.25 -9.91
CA ASP A 324 -1.25 1.17 -10.15
C ASP A 324 -2.62 1.81 -9.98
N SER A 325 -2.73 2.75 -9.07
CA SER A 325 -3.94 3.52 -8.84
C SER A 325 -4.17 4.46 -10.02
N ILE A 326 -5.31 4.32 -10.72
CA ILE A 326 -6.15 5.36 -11.36
C ILE A 326 -7.34 4.62 -12.02
N LYS A 327 -8.56 5.14 -11.77
CA LYS A 327 -9.89 4.87 -12.38
C LYS A 327 -10.08 3.63 -13.30
N PRO A 328 -11.18 2.86 -13.14
CA PRO A 328 -11.53 1.79 -14.06
C PRO A 328 -12.19 2.38 -15.32
N ASP A 329 -11.38 2.81 -16.28
CA ASP A 329 -11.82 2.71 -17.67
C ASP A 329 -11.57 1.28 -18.14
N SER A 330 -12.59 0.72 -18.77
CA SER A 330 -12.65 -0.64 -19.28
C SER A 330 -11.57 -0.86 -20.35
N VAL A 331 -10.35 -1.21 -19.95
CA VAL A 331 -9.33 -1.66 -20.90
C VAL A 331 -9.64 -3.10 -21.27
N GLU A 332 -10.09 -3.31 -22.50
CA GLU A 332 -10.12 -4.63 -23.12
C GLU A 332 -8.73 -5.27 -22.98
N VAL A 333 -8.66 -6.40 -22.27
CA VAL A 333 -7.46 -7.22 -22.21
C VAL A 333 -7.31 -7.90 -23.57
N VAL A 334 -6.74 -7.18 -24.54
CA VAL A 334 -6.20 -7.78 -25.74
C VAL A 334 -5.00 -8.60 -25.30
N THR A 335 -5.11 -9.93 -25.30
CA THR A 335 -3.96 -10.83 -25.21
C THR A 335 -2.99 -10.48 -26.34
N GLN A 336 -1.94 -9.73 -26.02
CA GLN A 336 -0.95 -9.29 -26.98
C GLN A 336 -0.09 -10.50 -27.40
N ASN A 337 -0.16 -10.90 -28.67
CA ASN A 337 0.65 -12.00 -29.20
C ASN A 337 2.10 -11.51 -29.40
N LYS A 338 2.92 -11.59 -28.34
CA LYS A 338 4.35 -11.22 -28.38
C LYS A 338 5.23 -12.15 -29.23
N LYS A 339 4.65 -13.24 -29.78
CA LYS A 339 5.33 -14.17 -30.70
C LYS A 339 5.11 -13.80 -32.17
N ASP A 340 4.23 -12.83 -32.45
CA ASP A 340 4.02 -12.29 -33.78
C ASP A 340 5.01 -11.14 -34.05
N PRO A 341 5.86 -11.20 -35.10
CA PRO A 341 6.73 -10.09 -35.48
C PRO A 341 6.01 -8.74 -35.64
N ASN A 342 4.76 -8.74 -36.09
CA ASN A 342 3.97 -7.52 -36.26
C ASN A 342 3.72 -6.77 -34.94
N TYR A 343 3.74 -7.48 -33.81
CA TYR A 343 3.63 -6.87 -32.49
C TYR A 343 4.73 -5.82 -32.25
N TYR A 344 5.98 -6.16 -32.61
CA TYR A 344 7.13 -5.28 -32.44
C TYR A 344 7.16 -4.21 -33.54
N LEU A 345 6.89 -4.60 -34.79
CA LEU A 345 6.94 -3.69 -35.95
C LEU A 345 5.95 -2.52 -35.85
N LYS A 346 4.79 -2.71 -35.20
CA LYS A 346 3.78 -1.64 -35.01
C LYS A 346 4.21 -0.59 -33.99
N LYS A 347 5.20 -0.87 -33.14
CA LYS A 347 5.67 0.04 -32.08
C LYS A 347 6.85 0.91 -32.49
N LEU A 348 7.46 0.63 -33.65
CA LEU A 348 8.61 1.38 -34.14
C LEU A 348 8.17 2.71 -34.76
N PRO A 349 8.86 3.82 -34.46
CA PRO A 349 8.60 5.10 -35.11
C PRO A 349 9.16 5.07 -36.54
N LYS A 350 8.31 4.75 -37.51
CA LYS A 350 8.73 4.54 -38.92
C LYS A 350 8.55 5.76 -39.80
N THR A 351 7.68 6.69 -39.40
CA THR A 351 7.44 7.93 -40.13
C THR A 351 8.12 9.11 -39.44
N GLU A 352 8.37 10.20 -40.18
CA GLU A 352 8.89 11.44 -39.60
C GLU A 352 7.99 11.96 -38.46
N LYS A 353 6.67 11.81 -38.59
CA LYS A 353 5.70 12.19 -37.56
C LYS A 353 5.87 11.34 -36.29
N ASP A 354 6.08 10.03 -36.44
CA ASP A 354 6.31 9.15 -35.29
C ASP A 354 7.64 9.45 -34.61
N LEU A 355 8.69 9.73 -35.39
CA LEU A 355 9.99 10.16 -34.88
C LEU A 355 9.90 11.50 -34.14
N ALA A 356 9.17 12.48 -34.68
CA ALA A 356 8.93 13.75 -34.02
C ALA A 356 8.22 13.54 -32.67
N LYS A 357 7.17 12.71 -32.62
CA LYS A 357 6.49 12.36 -31.37
C LYS A 357 7.42 11.65 -30.38
N SER A 358 8.24 10.73 -30.85
CA SER A 358 9.25 10.05 -30.03
C SER A 358 10.26 11.06 -29.45
N ASN A 359 10.72 12.02 -30.26
CA ASN A 359 11.61 13.10 -29.82
C ASN A 359 10.94 14.04 -28.81
N GLU A 360 9.65 14.37 -28.94
CA GLU A 360 8.90 15.12 -27.92
C GLU A 360 8.89 14.39 -26.58
N MET A 361 8.62 13.08 -26.58
CA MET A 361 8.66 12.26 -25.35
C MET A 361 10.05 12.23 -24.70
N ILE A 362 11.10 12.15 -25.51
CA ILE A 362 12.50 12.18 -25.03
C ILE A 362 12.82 13.55 -24.43
N LYS A 363 12.47 14.65 -25.10
CA LYS A 363 12.72 16.02 -24.62
C LYS A 363 12.08 16.27 -23.26
N GLU A 364 10.76 16.03 -23.17
CA GLU A 364 10.02 16.18 -21.91
C GLU A 364 10.60 15.28 -20.82
N SER A 365 10.81 13.99 -21.08
CA SER A 365 11.31 13.07 -20.06
C SER A 365 12.73 13.38 -19.62
N THR A 366 13.60 13.83 -20.52
CA THR A 366 14.96 14.23 -20.18
C THR A 366 14.95 15.48 -19.31
N TYR A 367 14.09 16.46 -19.63
CA TYR A 367 13.93 17.65 -18.83
C TYR A 367 13.39 17.33 -17.43
N GLN A 368 12.30 16.58 -17.32
CA GLN A 368 11.70 16.21 -16.03
C GLN A 368 12.65 15.37 -15.18
N ALA A 369 13.32 14.35 -15.74
CA ALA A 369 14.33 13.59 -15.02
C ALA A 369 15.48 14.49 -14.53
N GLY A 370 15.91 15.47 -15.33
CA GLY A 370 16.90 16.48 -14.93
C GLY A 370 16.42 17.32 -13.74
N VAL A 371 15.16 17.74 -13.73
CA VAL A 371 14.53 18.48 -12.63
C VAL A 371 14.43 17.62 -11.37
N ILE A 372 14.02 16.36 -11.49
CA ILE A 372 13.90 15.43 -10.35
C ILE A 372 15.27 15.17 -9.74
N TYR A 373 16.32 14.97 -10.55
CA TYR A 373 17.69 14.87 -10.03
C TYR A 373 18.10 16.11 -9.24
N LYS A 374 17.74 17.32 -9.69
CA LYS A 374 18.08 18.58 -9.02
C LYS A 374 17.29 18.79 -7.73
N ASN A 375 15.96 18.72 -7.81
CA ASN A 375 15.07 19.16 -6.73
C ASN A 375 14.73 18.01 -5.78
N GLY A 376 14.44 16.82 -6.30
CA GLY A 376 14.06 15.65 -5.51
C GLY A 376 15.24 14.91 -4.91
N LEU A 377 16.37 14.86 -5.64
CA LEU A 377 17.56 14.08 -5.22
C LEU A 377 18.79 14.93 -4.88
N GLN A 378 18.81 16.22 -5.24
CA GLN A 378 19.97 17.10 -5.06
C GLN A 378 21.26 16.60 -5.75
N GLU A 379 21.10 15.80 -6.80
CA GLU A 379 22.16 15.23 -7.63
C GLU A 379 22.49 16.18 -8.80
N TYR A 380 23.07 17.34 -8.49
CA TYR A 380 23.29 18.43 -9.45
C TYR A 380 24.17 18.02 -10.65
N ASN A 381 25.13 17.11 -10.46
CA ASN A 381 25.97 16.60 -11.55
C ASN A 381 25.17 15.71 -12.53
N LYS A 382 24.34 14.79 -12.02
CA LYS A 382 23.46 13.95 -12.86
C LYS A 382 22.40 14.77 -13.57
N SER A 383 21.82 15.74 -12.86
CA SER A 383 20.89 16.71 -13.42
C SER A 383 21.52 17.48 -14.58
N SER A 384 22.73 18.03 -14.38
CA SER A 384 23.46 18.75 -15.42
C SER A 384 23.74 17.85 -16.62
N ALA A 385 24.17 16.61 -16.41
CA ALA A 385 24.44 15.68 -17.51
C ALA A 385 23.20 15.41 -18.40
N LEU A 386 22.00 15.28 -17.81
CA LEU A 386 20.76 15.12 -18.58
C LEU A 386 20.37 16.40 -19.33
N PHE A 387 20.45 17.56 -18.69
CA PHE A 387 20.18 18.82 -19.41
C PHE A 387 21.18 19.04 -20.55
N MET A 388 22.44 18.67 -20.34
CA MET A 388 23.48 18.79 -21.35
C MET A 388 23.26 17.81 -22.51
N SER A 389 22.73 16.60 -22.25
CA SER A 389 22.34 15.67 -23.32
C SER A 389 21.13 16.17 -24.12
N LEU A 390 20.15 16.80 -23.46
CA LEU A 390 19.03 17.49 -24.13
C LEU A 390 19.55 18.59 -25.05
N LEU A 391 20.45 19.44 -24.55
CA LEU A 391 21.03 20.54 -25.33
C LEU A 391 21.88 20.05 -26.51
N SER A 392 22.60 18.94 -26.34
CA SER A 392 23.38 18.35 -27.43
C SER A 392 22.49 17.81 -28.56
N ARG A 393 21.32 17.27 -28.24
CA ARG A 393 20.43 16.64 -29.22
C ARG A 393 19.40 17.61 -29.79
N PHE A 394 18.97 18.58 -28.98
CA PHE A 394 17.91 19.55 -29.31
C PHE A 394 18.33 20.99 -28.93
N PRO A 395 19.44 21.51 -29.49
CA PRO A 395 20.06 22.77 -29.05
C PRO A 395 19.17 24.00 -29.23
N TYR A 396 18.19 23.95 -30.15
CA TYR A 396 17.29 25.05 -30.49
C TYR A 396 15.83 24.77 -30.11
N ASP A 397 15.59 23.81 -29.20
CA ASP A 397 14.23 23.54 -28.75
C ASP A 397 13.63 24.76 -28.02
N LYS A 398 12.42 25.16 -28.43
CA LYS A 398 11.79 26.39 -27.94
C LYS A 398 11.29 26.28 -26.50
N ASN A 399 11.01 25.08 -26.03
CA ASN A 399 10.37 24.85 -24.73
C ASN A 399 11.42 24.54 -23.66
N TYR A 400 12.39 23.70 -23.97
CA TYR A 400 13.28 23.12 -22.96
C TYR A 400 14.72 23.64 -23.02
N ALA A 401 15.22 24.10 -24.17
CA ALA A 401 16.65 24.42 -24.28
C ALA A 401 17.07 25.59 -23.38
N ALA A 402 16.31 26.69 -23.37
CA ALA A 402 16.58 27.83 -22.48
C ALA A 402 16.50 27.42 -20.98
N LEU A 403 15.49 26.61 -20.62
CA LEU A 403 15.34 26.08 -19.27
C LEU A 403 16.49 25.15 -18.88
N ALA A 404 16.95 24.31 -19.80
CA ALA A 404 18.06 23.39 -19.60
C ALA A 404 19.37 24.15 -19.34
N TYR A 405 19.71 25.13 -20.18
CA TYR A 405 20.87 26.01 -19.95
C TYR A 405 20.80 26.69 -18.58
N TYR A 406 19.66 27.26 -18.21
CA TYR A 406 19.46 27.90 -16.91
C TYR A 406 19.67 26.92 -15.75
N ASN A 407 19.12 25.71 -15.85
CA ASN A 407 19.31 24.71 -14.80
C ASN A 407 20.76 24.23 -14.70
N VAL A 408 21.47 24.06 -15.82
CA VAL A 408 22.92 23.72 -15.81
C VAL A 408 23.72 24.84 -15.14
N TYR A 409 23.42 26.11 -15.46
CA TYR A 409 24.05 27.26 -14.80
C TYR A 409 23.86 27.22 -13.28
N ILE A 410 22.61 27.06 -12.81
CA ILE A 410 22.32 26.99 -11.37
C ILE A 410 23.00 25.78 -10.74
N ASN A 411 22.99 24.63 -11.40
CA ASN A 411 23.63 23.42 -10.89
C ASN A 411 25.16 23.60 -10.76
N HIS A 412 25.82 24.24 -11.73
CA HIS A 412 27.25 24.54 -11.67
C HIS A 412 27.60 25.47 -10.51
N LEU A 413 26.83 26.52 -10.28
CA LEU A 413 26.99 27.37 -9.09
C LEU A 413 26.84 26.57 -7.78
N ARG A 414 25.86 25.66 -7.71
CA ARG A 414 25.63 24.82 -6.52
C ARG A 414 26.78 23.88 -6.21
N VAL A 415 27.55 23.45 -7.22
CA VAL A 415 28.72 22.58 -7.04
C VAL A 415 30.06 23.32 -7.08
N GLY A 416 30.06 24.65 -7.05
CA GLY A 416 31.27 25.48 -7.01
C GLY A 416 32.07 25.53 -8.33
N LYS A 417 31.39 25.32 -9.46
CA LYS A 417 31.96 25.35 -10.82
C LYS A 417 31.66 26.70 -11.50
N ASP A 418 32.16 27.78 -10.91
CA ASP A 418 31.78 29.14 -11.30
C ASP A 418 32.20 29.50 -12.74
N GLN A 419 33.36 29.00 -13.18
CA GLN A 419 33.83 29.25 -14.54
C GLN A 419 32.94 28.54 -15.58
N GLU A 420 32.56 27.29 -15.34
CA GLU A 420 31.62 26.58 -16.20
C GLU A 420 30.19 27.16 -16.10
N ALA A 421 29.80 27.70 -14.94
CA ALA A 421 28.53 28.41 -14.82
C ALA A 421 28.52 29.63 -15.75
N GLU A 422 29.57 30.46 -15.73
CA GLU A 422 29.62 31.66 -16.55
C GLU A 422 29.65 31.34 -18.05
N THR A 423 30.30 30.26 -18.49
CA THR A 423 30.24 29.84 -19.90
C THR A 423 28.82 29.44 -20.31
N ILE A 424 28.12 28.67 -19.48
CA ILE A 424 26.72 28.24 -19.73
C ILE A 424 25.77 29.44 -19.74
N LYS A 425 25.93 30.39 -18.83
CA LYS A 425 25.17 31.64 -18.82
C LYS A 425 25.36 32.43 -20.11
N ASN A 426 26.60 32.60 -20.57
CA ASN A 426 26.86 33.33 -21.82
C ASN A 426 26.26 32.62 -23.03
N LEU A 427 26.27 31.27 -23.06
CA LEU A 427 25.58 30.50 -24.10
C LEU A 427 24.06 30.69 -24.07
N LEU A 428 23.44 30.74 -22.88
CA LEU A 428 22.01 31.03 -22.74
C LEU A 428 21.66 32.41 -23.28
N LEU A 429 22.43 33.43 -22.91
CA LEU A 429 22.18 34.82 -23.33
C LEU A 429 22.38 34.99 -24.84
N HIS A 430 23.37 34.30 -25.42
CA HIS A 430 23.62 34.33 -26.86
C HIS A 430 22.53 33.60 -27.66
N ASN A 431 22.18 32.38 -27.26
CA ASN A 431 21.27 31.52 -28.03
C ASN A 431 19.79 31.83 -27.78
N PHE A 432 19.42 32.34 -26.59
CA PHE A 432 18.04 32.61 -26.18
C PHE A 432 17.89 33.96 -25.46
N PRO A 433 18.30 35.08 -26.07
CA PRO A 433 18.35 36.40 -25.42
C PRO A 433 16.98 36.87 -24.91
N ASN A 434 15.89 36.45 -25.55
CA ASN A 434 14.52 36.86 -25.21
C ASN A 434 13.78 35.85 -24.31
N SER A 435 14.46 34.80 -23.84
CA SER A 435 13.83 33.81 -22.96
C SER A 435 13.61 34.37 -21.55
N VAL A 436 12.58 33.88 -20.84
CA VAL A 436 12.33 34.19 -19.42
C VAL A 436 13.58 33.91 -18.58
N CYS A 437 14.31 32.82 -18.89
CA CYS A 437 15.57 32.48 -18.24
C CYS A 437 16.68 33.51 -18.47
N ALA A 438 16.82 34.04 -19.69
CA ALA A 438 17.79 35.09 -19.97
C ALA A 438 17.46 36.37 -19.19
N GLN A 439 16.17 36.75 -19.15
CA GLN A 439 15.69 37.90 -18.38
C GLN A 439 15.93 37.75 -16.88
N LEU A 440 15.74 36.54 -16.31
CA LEU A 440 16.06 36.23 -14.91
C LEU A 440 17.55 36.43 -14.57
N LEU A 441 18.45 36.35 -15.55
CA LEU A 441 19.90 36.50 -15.34
C LEU A 441 20.40 37.93 -15.60
N THR A 442 19.69 38.72 -16.40
CA THR A 442 20.12 40.07 -16.81
C THR A 442 19.36 41.19 -16.12
N ASN A 443 18.09 40.98 -15.75
CA ASN A 443 17.26 41.98 -15.09
C ASN A 443 17.04 41.61 -13.60
N PRO A 444 17.68 42.34 -12.66
CA PRO A 444 17.56 42.11 -11.22
C PRO A 444 16.12 42.24 -10.68
N ASN A 445 15.27 43.01 -11.36
CA ASN A 445 13.88 43.26 -10.96
C ASN A 445 12.88 42.34 -11.67
N PHE A 446 13.31 41.51 -12.62
CA PHE A 446 12.41 40.69 -13.44
C PHE A 446 11.56 39.72 -12.61
N GLN A 447 12.12 39.18 -11.52
CA GLN A 447 11.36 38.34 -10.60
C GLN A 447 10.26 39.15 -9.88
N ALA A 448 10.52 40.39 -9.48
CA ALA A 448 9.53 41.28 -8.88
C ALA A 448 8.50 41.79 -9.89
N GLU A 449 8.88 41.96 -11.17
CA GLU A 449 7.97 42.29 -12.27
C GLU A 449 7.06 41.10 -12.65
N LEU A 450 7.60 39.88 -12.69
CA LEU A 450 6.82 38.64 -12.88
C LEU A 450 5.88 38.38 -11.70
N ILE A 451 6.38 38.54 -10.47
CA ILE A 451 5.55 38.48 -9.26
C ILE A 451 4.55 39.64 -9.28
N GLY A 452 4.89 40.82 -9.79
CA GLY A 452 4.00 41.96 -9.97
C GLY A 452 2.85 41.66 -10.94
N LEU A 453 3.15 41.07 -12.11
CA LEU A 453 2.16 40.59 -13.08
C LEU A 453 1.29 39.46 -12.50
N GLN A 454 1.89 38.47 -11.84
CA GLN A 454 1.17 37.40 -11.15
C GLN A 454 0.34 37.93 -9.96
N ASN A 455 0.84 38.96 -9.27
CA ASN A 455 0.14 39.67 -8.21
C ASN A 455 -0.97 40.54 -8.77
N GLU A 456 -0.88 41.12 -9.97
CA GLU A 456 -1.99 41.86 -10.58
C GLU A 456 -3.17 40.92 -10.86
N ASP A 457 -2.90 39.73 -11.41
CA ASP A 457 -3.92 38.70 -11.64
C ASP A 457 -4.47 38.14 -10.32
N GLU A 458 -3.61 37.90 -9.33
CA GLU A 458 -4.00 37.46 -7.98
C GLU A 458 -4.76 38.56 -7.22
N LEU A 459 -4.37 39.83 -7.32
CA LEU A 459 -5.06 40.99 -6.72
C LEU A 459 -6.42 41.20 -7.40
N ALA A 460 -6.49 41.05 -8.72
CA ALA A 460 -7.74 41.08 -9.45
C ALA A 460 -8.68 39.93 -9.02
N TYR A 461 -8.13 38.73 -8.81
CA TYR A 461 -8.88 37.58 -8.32
C TYR A 461 -9.31 37.77 -6.87
N GLN A 462 -8.43 38.24 -5.99
CA GLN A 462 -8.73 38.58 -4.60
C GLN A 462 -9.82 39.63 -4.50
N HIS A 463 -9.84 40.61 -5.40
CA HIS A 463 -10.92 41.58 -5.50
C HIS A 463 -12.25 40.93 -5.89
N ALA A 464 -12.26 40.04 -6.90
CA ALA A 464 -13.46 39.29 -7.27
C ALA A 464 -13.94 38.36 -6.14
N TYR A 465 -13.01 37.71 -5.45
CA TYR A 465 -13.30 36.88 -4.27
C TYR A 465 -13.84 37.71 -3.10
N ARG A 466 -13.32 38.91 -2.87
CA ARG A 466 -13.83 39.84 -1.86
C ARG A 466 -15.29 40.22 -2.13
N LEU A 467 -15.62 40.56 -3.39
CA LEU A 467 -17.01 40.81 -3.79
C LEU A 467 -17.92 39.60 -3.51
N TYR A 468 -17.42 38.37 -3.70
CA TYR A 468 -18.18 37.15 -3.36
C TYR A 468 -18.40 37.01 -1.85
N VAL A 469 -17.36 37.24 -1.03
CA VAL A 469 -17.45 37.22 0.43
C VAL A 469 -18.42 38.29 0.95
N ASP A 470 -18.40 39.47 0.35
CA ASP A 470 -19.30 40.59 0.64
C ASP A 470 -20.73 40.36 0.10
N LYS A 471 -20.99 39.19 -0.51
CA LYS A 471 -22.28 38.74 -1.06
C LYS A 471 -22.78 39.57 -2.25
N GLU A 472 -21.88 40.29 -2.92
CA GLU A 472 -22.16 41.08 -4.12
C GLU A 472 -22.14 40.21 -5.39
N TYR A 473 -22.93 39.13 -5.41
CA TYR A 473 -22.87 38.06 -6.42
C TYR A 473 -23.06 38.54 -7.87
N LEU A 474 -23.89 39.57 -8.10
CA LEU A 474 -24.08 40.16 -9.43
C LEU A 474 -22.80 40.84 -9.95
N ARG A 475 -22.05 41.52 -9.08
CA ARG A 475 -20.78 42.16 -9.45
C ARG A 475 -19.70 41.12 -9.70
N VAL A 476 -19.70 40.01 -8.96
CA VAL A 476 -18.82 38.86 -9.23
C VAL A 476 -19.08 38.31 -10.63
N ILE A 477 -20.35 38.05 -10.97
CA ILE A 477 -20.74 37.52 -12.28
C ILE A 477 -20.30 38.45 -13.41
N GLU A 478 -20.46 39.77 -13.24
CA GLU A 478 -20.04 40.79 -14.19
C GLU A 478 -18.52 40.84 -14.34
N LYS A 479 -17.78 40.86 -13.24
CA LYS A 479 -16.31 40.86 -13.24
C LYS A 479 -15.76 39.60 -13.92
N CYS A 480 -16.41 38.45 -13.73
CA CYS A 480 -16.06 37.18 -14.36
C CYS A 480 -16.50 37.06 -15.84
N LYS A 481 -17.04 38.11 -16.49
CA LYS A 481 -17.32 38.09 -17.94
C LYS A 481 -16.07 38.40 -18.79
N LEU A 482 -15.09 39.10 -18.23
CA LEU A 482 -13.92 39.62 -18.93
C LEU A 482 -12.69 38.70 -18.90
N VAL A 483 -12.87 37.44 -18.49
CA VAL A 483 -11.75 36.54 -18.15
C VAL A 483 -10.95 36.15 -19.39
N SER A 484 -9.66 36.53 -19.39
CA SER A 484 -8.62 36.11 -20.33
C SER A 484 -8.39 34.60 -20.29
N GLU A 485 -7.80 34.04 -21.36
CA GLU A 485 -7.50 32.60 -21.47
C GLU A 485 -6.28 32.15 -20.62
N ASP A 486 -6.08 32.76 -19.45
CA ASP A 486 -4.94 32.53 -18.55
C ASP A 486 -5.16 31.40 -17.54
N ASP A 487 -4.22 31.26 -16.59
CA ASP A 487 -4.20 30.24 -15.53
C ASP A 487 -5.27 30.46 -14.44
N TYR A 488 -5.88 31.65 -14.33
CA TYR A 488 -6.95 31.97 -13.36
C TYR A 488 -8.35 31.67 -13.89
N GLN A 489 -8.48 31.33 -15.17
CA GLN A 489 -9.76 31.08 -15.83
C GLN A 489 -10.65 30.09 -15.06
N SER A 490 -10.09 28.98 -14.59
CA SER A 490 -10.82 27.97 -13.81
C SER A 490 -11.31 28.52 -12.47
N LYS A 491 -10.50 29.35 -11.79
CA LYS A 491 -10.84 29.97 -10.50
C LYS A 491 -11.99 30.97 -10.63
N TYR A 492 -11.95 31.82 -11.66
CA TYR A 492 -13.02 32.79 -11.93
C TYR A 492 -14.33 32.11 -12.33
N LEU A 493 -14.27 31.08 -13.17
CA LEU A 493 -15.45 30.30 -13.54
C LEU A 493 -16.06 29.60 -12.32
N PHE A 494 -15.23 29.08 -11.42
CA PHE A 494 -15.71 28.44 -10.20
C PHE A 494 -16.40 29.44 -9.27
N LEU A 495 -15.80 30.62 -9.05
CA LEU A 495 -16.41 31.68 -8.25
C LEU A 495 -17.73 32.19 -8.86
N LYS A 496 -17.79 32.23 -10.20
CA LYS A 496 -19.01 32.57 -10.94
C LYS A 496 -20.11 31.51 -10.74
N ALA A 497 -19.77 30.22 -10.80
CA ALA A 497 -20.71 29.13 -10.53
C ALA A 497 -21.27 29.21 -9.09
N LEU A 498 -20.40 29.45 -8.10
CA LEU A 498 -20.81 29.64 -6.70
C LEU A 498 -21.74 30.86 -6.54
N SER A 499 -21.50 31.94 -7.28
CA SER A 499 -22.34 33.14 -7.28
C SER A 499 -23.73 32.86 -7.85
N PHE A 500 -23.82 32.11 -8.95
CA PHE A 500 -25.11 31.63 -9.49
C PHE A 500 -25.84 30.72 -8.51
N SER A 501 -25.13 29.80 -7.85
CA SER A 501 -25.70 28.96 -6.80
C SER A 501 -26.28 29.78 -5.64
N ALA A 502 -25.57 30.81 -5.17
CA ALA A 502 -26.03 31.69 -4.10
C ALA A 502 -27.28 32.50 -4.50
N LEU A 503 -27.40 32.87 -5.78
CA LEU A 503 -28.57 33.51 -6.37
C LEU A 503 -29.70 32.53 -6.72
N LYS A 504 -29.52 31.22 -6.45
CA LYS A 504 -30.44 30.13 -6.80
C LYS A 504 -30.70 29.98 -8.29
N ASP A 505 -29.79 30.49 -9.13
CA ASP A 505 -29.79 30.26 -10.56
C ASP A 505 -29.07 28.95 -10.88
N TRP A 506 -29.78 27.84 -10.68
CA TRP A 506 -29.23 26.50 -10.83
C TRP A 506 -28.87 26.15 -12.28
N SER A 507 -29.57 26.75 -13.25
CA SER A 507 -29.30 26.49 -14.67
C SER A 507 -27.92 27.05 -15.06
N GLU A 508 -27.66 28.32 -14.74
CA GLU A 508 -26.38 28.95 -15.04
C GLU A 508 -25.23 28.40 -14.17
N CYS A 509 -25.52 27.99 -12.93
CA CYS A 509 -24.57 27.28 -12.08
C CYS A 509 -24.09 25.98 -12.75
N ILE A 510 -25.03 25.10 -13.17
CA ILE A 510 -24.71 23.83 -13.82
C ILE A 510 -23.94 24.07 -15.12
N ASN A 511 -24.39 25.00 -15.96
CA ASN A 511 -23.72 25.34 -17.22
C ASN A 511 -22.27 25.81 -16.99
N THR A 512 -22.05 26.61 -15.96
CA THR A 512 -20.72 27.13 -15.62
C THR A 512 -19.81 26.01 -15.08
N LEU A 513 -20.32 25.11 -14.23
CA LEU A 513 -19.58 23.96 -13.72
C LEU A 513 -19.22 22.97 -14.84
N ASP A 514 -20.14 22.68 -15.76
CA ASP A 514 -19.87 21.83 -16.93
C ASP A 514 -18.81 22.46 -17.85
N LYS A 515 -18.78 23.80 -17.96
CA LYS A 515 -17.75 24.53 -18.72
C LYS A 515 -16.35 24.37 -18.10
N ILE A 516 -16.24 24.40 -16.77
CA ILE A 516 -14.96 24.17 -16.06
C ILE A 516 -14.41 22.79 -16.40
N ILE A 517 -15.26 21.77 -16.39
CA ILE A 517 -14.88 20.38 -16.70
C ILE A 517 -14.39 20.25 -18.14
N ARG A 518 -15.07 20.90 -19.10
CA ARG A 518 -14.68 20.87 -20.52
C ARG A 518 -13.35 21.56 -20.79
N ILE A 519 -13.06 22.67 -20.09
CA ILE A 519 -11.80 23.42 -20.25
C ILE A 519 -10.60 22.61 -19.75
N ASN A 520 -10.79 21.76 -18.74
CA ASN A 520 -9.80 20.79 -18.26
C ASN A 520 -8.40 21.37 -17.96
N LYS A 521 -8.35 22.56 -17.31
CA LYS A 521 -7.08 23.25 -16.99
C LYS A 521 -6.58 23.02 -15.56
N ASP A 522 -7.47 22.82 -14.57
CA ASP A 522 -7.09 22.66 -13.15
C ASP A 522 -7.77 21.42 -12.53
N ALA A 523 -6.99 20.37 -12.29
CA ALA A 523 -7.48 19.09 -11.76
C ALA A 523 -8.17 19.21 -10.39
N ARG A 524 -7.75 20.16 -9.54
CA ARG A 524 -8.35 20.36 -8.21
C ARG A 524 -9.72 20.99 -8.33
N ILE A 525 -9.84 22.06 -9.12
CA ILE A 525 -11.12 22.75 -9.36
C ILE A 525 -12.09 21.83 -10.11
N ILE A 526 -11.61 21.01 -11.04
CA ILE A 526 -12.43 20.02 -11.74
C ILE A 526 -13.01 18.99 -10.76
N LYS A 527 -12.22 18.52 -9.79
CA LYS A 527 -12.71 17.61 -8.75
C LYS A 527 -13.85 18.25 -7.94
N GLU A 528 -13.68 19.50 -7.51
CA GLU A 528 -14.71 20.25 -6.77
C GLU A 528 -15.95 20.54 -7.62
N ALA A 529 -15.77 20.91 -8.89
CA ALA A 529 -16.88 21.15 -9.82
C ALA A 529 -17.71 19.89 -10.05
N ASN A 530 -17.06 18.72 -10.20
CA ASN A 530 -17.75 17.43 -10.28
C ASN A 530 -18.51 17.12 -8.98
N HIS A 531 -17.91 17.37 -7.81
CA HIS A 531 -18.55 17.17 -6.52
C HIS A 531 -19.80 18.06 -6.36
N LEU A 532 -19.71 19.35 -6.68
CA LEU A 532 -20.85 20.26 -6.66
C LEU A 532 -21.94 19.86 -7.66
N LEU A 533 -21.57 19.45 -8.87
CA LEU A 533 -22.55 18.94 -9.85
C LEU A 533 -23.24 17.67 -9.36
N GLU A 534 -22.52 16.75 -8.72
CA GLU A 534 -23.11 15.56 -8.13
C GLU A 534 -24.06 15.93 -6.98
N ALA A 535 -23.67 16.86 -6.11
CA ALA A 535 -24.52 17.35 -5.02
C ALA A 535 -25.79 18.05 -5.52
N ILE A 536 -25.68 18.87 -6.57
CA ILE A 536 -26.81 19.59 -7.19
C ILE A 536 -27.74 18.61 -7.92
N LYS A 537 -27.18 17.62 -8.64
CA LYS A 537 -27.95 16.63 -9.41
C LYS A 537 -28.52 15.50 -8.56
N ASN A 538 -27.96 15.24 -7.36
CA ASN A 538 -28.36 14.13 -6.49
C ASN A 538 -28.45 14.52 -5.00
N PRO A 539 -29.46 15.31 -4.60
CA PRO A 539 -29.61 15.84 -3.24
C PRO A 539 -29.86 14.77 -2.15
N GLU A 540 -30.21 13.53 -2.51
CA GLU A 540 -30.47 12.45 -1.55
C GLU A 540 -29.21 11.99 -0.82
N LYS A 541 -28.05 11.97 -1.49
CA LYS A 541 -26.77 11.58 -0.88
C LYS A 541 -26.32 12.58 0.19
N MET A 542 -26.51 13.88 -0.06
CA MET A 542 -26.18 14.94 0.90
C MET A 542 -27.08 14.91 2.12
N LYS A 543 -28.39 14.64 1.95
CA LYS A 543 -29.30 14.42 3.08
C LYS A 543 -28.86 13.25 3.96
N LYS A 544 -28.53 12.11 3.34
CA LYS A 544 -28.04 10.93 4.06
C LYS A 544 -26.74 11.20 4.84
N ALA A 545 -25.79 11.90 4.24
CA ALA A 545 -24.52 12.25 4.90
C ALA A 545 -24.72 13.20 6.10
N ASN A 546 -25.61 14.19 5.97
CA ASN A 546 -25.95 15.09 7.07
C ASN A 546 -26.64 14.36 8.22
N GLU A 547 -27.56 13.43 7.91
CA GLU A 547 -28.21 12.59 8.91
C GLU A 547 -27.21 11.70 9.66
N GLN A 548 -26.28 11.05 8.94
CA GLN A 548 -25.23 10.21 9.55
C GLN A 548 -24.33 11.02 10.50
N ALA A 549 -23.97 12.25 10.10
CA ALA A 549 -23.18 13.17 10.92
C ALA A 549 -23.93 13.62 12.19
N LEU A 550 -25.24 13.88 12.11
CA LEU A 550 -26.09 14.22 13.26
C LEU A 550 -26.23 13.06 14.24
N THR A 551 -26.27 11.82 13.75
CA THR A 551 -26.44 10.62 14.58
C THR A 551 -25.13 10.07 15.14
N GLU A 552 -23.98 10.68 14.81
CA GLU A 552 -22.62 10.20 15.14
C GLU A 552 -22.42 8.71 14.82
N SER A 553 -23.07 8.25 13.76
CA SER A 553 -23.15 6.83 13.40
C SER A 553 -23.16 6.69 11.88
N PRO A 554 -22.40 5.74 11.31
CA PRO A 554 -22.50 5.42 9.89
C PRO A 554 -23.83 4.74 9.53
N TYR A 555 -24.59 4.31 10.54
CA TYR A 555 -25.88 3.62 10.41
C TYR A 555 -27.05 4.55 10.69
N LEU A 556 -28.14 4.38 9.94
CA LEU A 556 -29.37 5.17 10.09
C LEU A 556 -30.55 4.25 10.45
N PHE A 557 -31.32 4.64 11.46
CA PHE A 557 -32.48 3.88 11.89
C PHE A 557 -33.69 4.31 11.06
N ARG A 558 -34.30 3.35 10.37
CA ARG A 558 -35.47 3.56 9.50
C ARG A 558 -36.45 2.43 9.76
N SER A 559 -37.39 2.64 10.69
CA SER A 559 -38.28 1.56 11.17
C SER A 559 -39.10 0.92 10.06
N GLY A 560 -39.59 1.69 9.09
CA GLY A 560 -40.41 1.20 7.97
C GLY A 560 -39.64 0.62 6.77
N ASN A 561 -38.30 0.54 6.84
CA ASN A 561 -37.52 -0.11 5.78
C ASN A 561 -37.56 -1.63 5.95
N THR A 562 -37.29 -2.38 4.89
CA THR A 562 -37.14 -3.82 5.00
C THR A 562 -35.90 -4.21 5.82
N HIS A 563 -36.09 -5.18 6.70
CA HIS A 563 -35.06 -5.68 7.62
C HIS A 563 -34.79 -7.17 7.39
N MET A 564 -33.69 -7.63 7.99
CA MET A 564 -33.33 -9.04 8.10
C MET A 564 -32.86 -9.34 9.52
N SER A 565 -33.13 -10.55 9.97
CA SER A 565 -32.49 -11.09 11.17
C SER A 565 -31.09 -11.56 10.81
N LEU A 566 -30.09 -11.13 11.58
CA LEU A 566 -28.67 -11.41 11.33
C LEU A 566 -28.06 -12.10 12.55
N PHE A 567 -27.65 -13.35 12.35
CA PHE A 567 -26.87 -14.15 13.29
C PHE A 567 -25.40 -14.04 12.93
N ILE A 568 -24.59 -13.54 13.85
CA ILE A 568 -23.14 -13.44 13.75
C ILE A 568 -22.54 -14.55 14.59
N LEU A 569 -21.81 -15.46 13.95
CA LEU A 569 -21.32 -16.71 14.55
C LEU A 569 -19.83 -16.90 14.25
N PRO A 570 -19.05 -17.56 15.12
CA PRO A 570 -17.68 -17.93 14.80
C PRO A 570 -17.66 -18.99 13.69
N LYS A 571 -16.62 -18.97 12.85
CA LYS A 571 -16.46 -19.96 11.78
C LYS A 571 -16.11 -21.35 12.32
N THR A 572 -15.35 -21.40 13.40
CA THR A 572 -14.93 -22.65 14.06
C THR A 572 -15.94 -23.06 15.12
N GLY A 573 -16.31 -24.35 15.14
CA GLY A 573 -17.24 -24.90 16.14
C GLY A 573 -18.72 -24.82 15.76
N VAL A 574 -19.05 -24.27 14.59
CA VAL A 574 -20.43 -24.12 14.10
C VAL A 574 -20.63 -24.96 12.85
N ASP A 575 -21.63 -25.85 12.86
CA ASP A 575 -22.17 -26.43 11.63
C ASP A 575 -23.31 -25.54 11.12
N ILE A 576 -22.97 -24.67 10.17
CA ILE A 576 -23.90 -23.69 9.62
C ILE A 576 -25.06 -24.35 8.86
N ASN A 577 -24.84 -25.52 8.26
CA ASN A 577 -25.88 -26.22 7.52
C ASN A 577 -26.86 -26.89 8.48
N TYR A 578 -26.34 -27.47 9.56
CA TYR A 578 -27.18 -28.01 10.63
C TYR A 578 -28.04 -26.92 11.29
N LEU A 579 -27.45 -25.75 11.57
CA LEU A 579 -28.21 -24.62 12.12
C LEU A 579 -29.31 -24.11 11.16
N LYS A 580 -29.04 -24.08 9.85
CA LYS A 580 -30.08 -23.76 8.85
C LYS A 580 -31.22 -24.78 8.84
N ILE A 581 -30.91 -26.07 8.99
CA ILE A 581 -31.93 -27.12 9.07
C ILE A 581 -32.80 -26.90 10.31
N LEU A 582 -32.21 -26.67 11.48
CA LEU A 582 -32.98 -26.39 12.71
C LEU A 582 -33.89 -25.16 12.56
N ILE A 583 -33.39 -24.08 11.94
CA ILE A 583 -34.19 -22.87 11.69
C ILE A 583 -35.30 -23.15 10.68
N SER A 584 -35.03 -23.94 9.63
CA SER A 584 -36.04 -24.33 8.65
C SER A 584 -37.12 -25.22 9.26
N ASP A 585 -36.75 -26.14 10.17
CA ASP A 585 -37.69 -26.99 10.89
C ASP A 585 -38.56 -26.15 11.84
N TYR A 586 -37.96 -25.18 12.53
CA TYR A 586 -38.68 -24.19 13.35
C TYR A 586 -39.70 -23.39 12.52
N HIS A 587 -39.31 -22.89 11.34
CA HIS A 587 -40.25 -22.21 10.42
C HIS A 587 -41.40 -23.10 9.98
N ALA A 588 -41.11 -24.37 9.65
CA ALA A 588 -42.13 -25.31 9.21
C ALA A 588 -43.16 -25.64 10.30
N ASN A 589 -42.76 -25.61 11.58
CA ASN A 589 -43.64 -25.95 12.70
C ASN A 589 -44.41 -24.74 13.25
N ASP A 590 -43.76 -23.57 13.35
CA ASP A 590 -44.31 -22.41 14.06
C ASP A 590 -44.82 -21.30 13.11
N PHE A 591 -44.49 -21.37 11.82
CA PHE A 591 -44.84 -20.36 10.81
C PHE A 591 -45.36 -20.99 9.50
N GLU A 592 -46.33 -21.91 9.60
CA GLU A 592 -46.84 -22.72 8.48
C GLU A 592 -47.27 -21.93 7.22
N ASN A 593 -47.62 -20.64 7.35
CA ASN A 593 -48.10 -19.78 6.25
C ASN A 593 -47.10 -18.69 5.81
N GLU A 594 -45.89 -18.64 6.36
CA GLU A 594 -44.88 -17.64 6.02
C GLU A 594 -43.66 -18.28 5.33
N VAL A 595 -43.11 -17.59 4.32
CA VAL A 595 -41.94 -18.08 3.57
C VAL A 595 -40.73 -17.25 3.94
N PHE A 596 -39.79 -17.86 4.66
CA PHE A 596 -38.53 -17.23 5.03
C PHE A 596 -37.39 -17.67 4.11
N GLU A 597 -36.58 -16.71 3.67
CA GLU A 597 -35.33 -16.98 2.97
C GLU A 597 -34.18 -17.05 3.98
N ILE A 598 -33.62 -18.25 4.17
CA ILE A 598 -32.43 -18.46 5.02
C ILE A 598 -31.19 -18.51 4.14
N SER A 599 -30.28 -17.55 4.32
CA SER A 599 -29.01 -17.48 3.61
C SER A 599 -27.85 -17.40 4.60
N ALA A 600 -26.65 -17.81 4.19
CA ALA A 600 -25.46 -17.62 5.01
C ALA A 600 -24.25 -17.31 4.15
N MET A 601 -23.35 -16.49 4.68
CA MET A 601 -22.11 -16.08 4.02
C MET A 601 -21.00 -15.87 5.04
N LEU A 602 -19.77 -15.66 4.56
CA LEU A 602 -18.62 -15.36 5.41
C LEU A 602 -18.43 -13.84 5.52
N MET A 603 -18.02 -13.40 6.71
CA MET A 603 -17.51 -12.05 6.95
C MET A 603 -16.10 -12.18 7.53
N GLY A 604 -15.10 -11.78 6.74
CA GLY A 604 -13.70 -12.04 7.08
C GLY A 604 -13.34 -13.53 6.97
N SER A 605 -12.26 -13.93 7.65
CA SER A 605 -11.76 -15.31 7.65
C SER A 605 -12.33 -16.16 8.79
N ASP A 606 -13.04 -15.54 9.74
CA ASP A 606 -13.31 -16.06 11.08
C ASP A 606 -14.79 -16.04 11.50
N LYS A 607 -15.71 -15.40 10.75
CA LYS A 607 -17.14 -15.32 11.11
C LYS A 607 -18.09 -15.77 10.00
N HIS A 608 -19.18 -16.41 10.41
CA HIS A 608 -20.38 -16.66 9.61
C HIS A 608 -21.44 -15.59 9.89
N LEU A 609 -22.10 -15.14 8.83
CA LEU A 609 -23.31 -14.33 8.87
C LEU A 609 -24.46 -15.17 8.34
N LEU A 610 -25.39 -15.55 9.21
CA LEU A 610 -26.64 -16.22 8.82
C LEU A 610 -27.77 -15.21 8.83
N MET A 611 -28.46 -15.09 7.71
CA MET A 611 -29.47 -14.06 7.45
C MET A 611 -30.81 -14.73 7.20
N ILE A 612 -31.85 -14.17 7.81
CA ILE A 612 -33.24 -14.59 7.58
C ILE A 612 -33.98 -13.38 7.04
N LYS A 613 -34.49 -13.52 5.82
CA LYS A 613 -35.08 -12.45 5.01
C LYS A 613 -36.48 -12.81 4.54
N ALA A 614 -37.32 -11.83 4.20
CA ALA A 614 -37.23 -10.41 4.52
C ALA A 614 -38.34 -10.06 5.52
N PHE A 615 -38.11 -9.09 6.39
CA PHE A 615 -39.13 -8.52 7.26
C PHE A 615 -39.47 -7.12 6.77
N ASP A 616 -40.75 -6.74 6.81
CA ASP A 616 -41.21 -5.47 6.22
C ASP A 616 -40.76 -4.25 7.03
N ASN A 617 -40.57 -4.40 8.34
CA ASN A 617 -40.19 -3.33 9.24
C ASN A 617 -39.33 -3.82 10.42
N SER A 618 -38.83 -2.87 11.23
CA SER A 618 -37.97 -3.15 12.39
C SER A 618 -38.68 -3.92 13.50
N SER A 619 -39.98 -3.71 13.68
CA SER A 619 -40.74 -4.35 14.75
C SER A 619 -40.91 -5.84 14.49
N ASP A 620 -41.23 -6.22 13.25
CA ASP A 620 -41.43 -7.62 12.85
C ASP A 620 -40.16 -8.44 13.02
N VAL A 621 -39.01 -7.92 12.60
CA VAL A 621 -37.72 -8.61 12.76
C VAL A 621 -37.29 -8.71 14.23
N VAL A 622 -37.62 -7.71 15.06
CA VAL A 622 -37.30 -7.76 16.50
C VAL A 622 -38.19 -8.78 17.21
N ALA A 623 -39.49 -8.81 16.89
CA ALA A 623 -40.41 -9.82 17.41
C ALA A 623 -39.98 -11.23 16.98
N TYR A 624 -39.61 -11.41 15.71
CA TYR A 624 -39.05 -12.67 15.22
C TYR A 624 -37.77 -13.07 15.96
N ASN A 625 -36.84 -12.13 16.17
CA ASN A 625 -35.61 -12.38 16.93
C ASN A 625 -35.88 -12.84 18.36
N GLN A 626 -36.96 -12.36 18.99
CA GLN A 626 -37.35 -12.81 20.33
C GLN A 626 -37.95 -14.22 20.27
N LEU A 627 -38.83 -14.49 19.31
CA LEU A 627 -39.49 -15.78 19.15
C LEU A 627 -38.51 -16.91 18.84
N ILE A 628 -37.62 -16.74 17.87
CA ILE A 628 -36.64 -17.78 17.49
C ILE A 628 -35.70 -18.16 18.63
N MET A 629 -35.47 -17.25 19.58
CA MET A 629 -34.62 -17.49 20.74
C MET A 629 -35.33 -18.29 21.84
N THR A 630 -36.62 -18.60 21.67
CA THR A 630 -37.37 -19.48 22.58
C THR A 630 -37.27 -20.97 22.17
N ASP A 631 -36.85 -21.26 20.93
CA ASP A 631 -36.70 -22.63 20.46
C ASP A 631 -35.50 -23.34 21.12
N SER A 632 -35.80 -24.46 21.79
CA SER A 632 -34.80 -25.20 22.55
C SER A 632 -33.72 -25.84 21.66
N GLY A 633 -34.03 -26.20 20.42
CA GLY A 633 -33.07 -26.80 19.49
C GLY A 633 -32.02 -25.80 19.03
N ILE A 634 -32.48 -24.62 18.60
CA ILE A 634 -31.66 -23.52 18.11
C ILE A 634 -30.80 -22.94 19.24
N ILE A 635 -31.40 -22.61 20.39
CA ILE A 635 -30.66 -21.97 21.49
C ILE A 635 -29.58 -22.88 22.08
N ASN A 636 -29.82 -24.20 22.14
CA ASN A 636 -28.82 -25.16 22.61
C ASN A 636 -27.60 -25.25 21.70
N GLN A 637 -27.74 -24.97 20.40
CA GLN A 637 -26.59 -24.87 19.51
C GLN A 637 -25.90 -23.52 19.62
N LEU A 638 -26.67 -22.43 19.73
CA LEU A 638 -26.12 -21.08 19.86
C LEU A 638 -25.35 -20.88 21.17
N ASN A 639 -25.85 -21.38 22.31
CA ASN A 639 -25.20 -21.23 23.62
C ASN A 639 -23.82 -21.90 23.75
N LYS A 640 -23.42 -22.71 22.76
CA LYS A 640 -22.06 -23.27 22.69
C LYS A 640 -21.05 -22.30 22.06
N LEU A 641 -21.52 -21.15 21.57
CA LEU A 641 -20.81 -20.23 20.70
C LEU A 641 -20.84 -18.82 21.28
N ASP A 642 -19.89 -18.00 20.86
CA ASP A 642 -19.96 -16.54 21.05
C ASP A 642 -20.76 -15.94 19.89
N TYR A 643 -22.07 -15.74 20.09
CA TYR A 643 -22.99 -15.34 19.04
C TYR A 643 -23.67 -14.00 19.31
N LYS A 644 -24.10 -13.33 18.23
CA LYS A 644 -24.97 -12.15 18.28
C LYS A 644 -26.14 -12.30 17.32
N VAL A 645 -27.34 -11.91 17.74
CA VAL A 645 -28.56 -11.89 16.91
C VAL A 645 -29.07 -10.45 16.84
N LEU A 646 -29.19 -9.91 15.63
CA LEU A 646 -29.47 -8.48 15.39
C LEU A 646 -30.57 -8.30 14.35
N ALA A 647 -31.29 -7.19 14.46
CA ALA A 647 -32.09 -6.66 13.36
C ALA A 647 -31.23 -5.70 12.53
N ILE A 648 -31.27 -5.83 11.20
CA ILE A 648 -30.54 -4.93 10.31
C ILE A 648 -31.31 -4.64 9.04
N SER A 649 -31.41 -3.35 8.67
CA SER A 649 -32.00 -2.94 7.40
C SER A 649 -31.07 -3.30 6.24
N PHE A 650 -31.62 -3.50 5.04
CA PHE A 650 -30.79 -3.78 3.86
C PHE A 650 -29.77 -2.66 3.56
N ASP A 651 -30.10 -1.41 3.92
CA ASP A 651 -29.20 -0.27 3.74
C ASP A 651 -28.06 -0.27 4.74
N ASN A 652 -28.34 -0.53 6.02
CA ASN A 652 -27.31 -0.63 7.05
C ASN A 652 -26.42 -1.85 6.85
N PHE A 653 -26.96 -2.94 6.29
CA PHE A 653 -26.20 -4.16 6.02
C PHE A 653 -25.04 -3.94 5.05
N LYS A 654 -25.22 -3.08 4.03
CA LYS A 654 -24.15 -2.75 3.07
C LYS A 654 -22.96 -2.08 3.77
N GLU A 655 -23.24 -1.12 4.64
CA GLU A 655 -22.21 -0.40 5.39
C GLU A 655 -21.56 -1.28 6.46
N PHE A 656 -22.37 -2.06 7.17
CA PHE A 656 -21.94 -3.06 8.15
C PHE A 656 -20.98 -4.08 7.53
N TYR A 657 -21.35 -4.67 6.40
CA TYR A 657 -20.55 -5.71 5.75
C TYR A 657 -19.25 -5.14 5.17
N LYS A 658 -19.30 -3.93 4.61
CA LYS A 658 -18.13 -3.24 4.07
C LYS A 658 -17.10 -2.95 5.17
N ASN A 659 -17.54 -2.44 6.31
CA ASN A 659 -16.65 -2.00 7.39
C ASN A 659 -16.31 -3.12 8.39
N LYS A 660 -17.00 -4.27 8.32
CA LYS A 660 -16.89 -5.40 9.25
C LYS A 660 -17.10 -4.99 10.72
N ASP A 661 -17.89 -3.94 10.93
CA ASP A 661 -18.06 -3.28 12.21
C ASP A 661 -19.16 -3.97 13.06
N VAL A 662 -18.77 -5.06 13.72
CA VAL A 662 -19.67 -5.85 14.57
C VAL A 662 -20.07 -5.10 15.83
N GLU A 663 -19.11 -4.50 16.52
CA GLU A 663 -19.36 -3.87 17.82
C GLU A 663 -20.05 -2.50 17.69
N GLY A 664 -19.70 -1.71 16.66
CA GLY A 664 -20.36 -0.43 16.38
C GLY A 664 -21.81 -0.63 15.96
N TYR A 665 -22.09 -1.57 15.05
CA TYR A 665 -23.48 -1.87 14.69
C TYR A 665 -24.25 -2.52 15.87
N TYR A 666 -23.61 -3.35 16.69
CA TYR A 666 -24.25 -3.93 17.87
C TYR A 666 -24.70 -2.86 18.88
N SER A 667 -23.84 -1.87 19.13
CA SER A 667 -24.16 -0.72 19.98
C SER A 667 -25.31 0.11 19.38
N PHE A 668 -25.26 0.36 18.07
CA PHE A 668 -26.33 1.05 17.35
C PHE A 668 -27.66 0.28 17.42
N PHE A 669 -27.63 -1.05 17.23
CA PHE A 669 -28.81 -1.91 17.32
C PHE A 669 -29.44 -1.84 18.72
N LYS A 670 -28.65 -1.98 19.78
CA LYS A 670 -29.16 -1.86 21.16
C LYS A 670 -29.89 -0.54 21.39
N LYS A 671 -29.24 0.57 21.02
CA LYS A 671 -29.77 1.91 21.21
C LYS A 671 -31.07 2.19 20.44
N ASN A 672 -31.19 1.69 19.20
CA ASN A 672 -32.28 2.10 18.31
C ASN A 672 -33.38 1.05 18.11
N TYR A 673 -33.11 -0.22 18.41
CA TYR A 673 -34.07 -1.31 18.24
C TYR A 673 -34.56 -1.91 19.56
N LEU A 674 -33.82 -1.71 20.66
CA LEU A 674 -34.13 -2.32 21.96
C LEU A 674 -34.43 -1.31 23.08
N GLU A 675 -34.04 -0.04 22.97
CA GLU A 675 -34.26 0.97 24.04
C GLU A 675 -35.62 1.70 23.95
N ASP A 676 -36.39 1.53 22.87
CA ASP A 676 -37.72 2.17 22.67
C ASP A 676 -38.92 1.20 22.73
N ASN A 677 -38.76 0.01 23.34
CA ASN A 677 -39.86 -0.94 23.62
C ASN A 677 -40.06 -1.19 25.11
#